data_AF-A0A8C5H9N1-F1
#
_entry.id   AF-A0A8C5H9N1-F1
#
_cell.length_a   1.000
_cell.length_b   1.000
_cell.length_c   1.000
_cell.angle_alpha   90.00
_cell.angle_beta   90.00
_cell.angle_gamma   90.00
#
_symmetry.space_group_name_H-M   'P 1'
#
loop_
_entity.id
_entity.type
_entity.pdbx_description
1 polymer ?
#
loop_
_entity_poly.entity_id
_entity_poly.type
_entity_poly.pdbx_seq_one_letter_code
_entity_poly.pdbx_strand_id
1 'polypeptide(L)'
;MFRVLSHYGKRLSSCLTGQRRYEHHRAVIAIRREDVNPWERRAPLAPRHVKELTNAGVKVLVQPSNRRAIHEKYYMKAGAVVQEDISKATLIIGVKRPPEDKVIPRKTYAFFSHTIKAQEANMGLLEDLLKKEVRLIDYEKMVDVNGYRIVAFGQWAGVAGMINILHGLGLRFLALGHHTPFMHIGMAHNYRNVSQAIQAVRDCGYEISMGLMPKSIGPVTFCFTGTGNVSKGAQDIINELPVEYVEPHELKDVSDTGDMTKVYATVLSRHHHLVRKSDGYYDPVEYENHAEIYTSHFRTSVAPYTTCLINGIYWDPHTPRLLRRVDAQRLIRPITNTSTDHEGSPQLPHKLLAICDISADAGGSIEFMNECTTIDKPFCMYDADQHIDHDSVEGNGILMCSIDNLPAQLPIEATEYFGDRLFPYIWEMVRTPFIRSVEAVITSNGALTPKFEYIEKLEKEQILQKAGMKRVLLLGSGYVSRPVVEYLTRDERTQVTIASVLLRQAEELAAQYPNTIPVTLDNISFKRKQIILTLFYKFTKDKCINENSPVYPLNLCVCVSAEEAGVTIVNEMGLDPGIDHMLAMECIDQAKADGCTVKSYSSFCGGLPAPEYSDNPLRYKFSWSPYGVLLNTISPAVFLKDNQVISIPPGGALMESTTPMDFLPGFNLEGFPNRDSTKFAEPYGIQSAHTLVRGTLRFKGFSKAMSGFVRLGLIDSEPSPILQCTSSPVSWVRTCILRAFEHFLDEQIEKKLRQLWDEFPVPHADSVLAALTKHLEAKLSFGKGERDMIVLRNDVGIRHPGGELETKHISLVVHGDPKGFSAMAKTVGYPAAIAARMVLDGEIKTKGLVVPMMKEVYEPVLTRLKEEGLIFTSKSSLQK
;
A
#
# COMPACT_ATOMS: atom_id res chain seq x y z
N MET A 1 -30.60 -48.94 -57.02
CA MET A 1 -29.79 -49.71 -57.98
C MET A 1 -29.00 -50.77 -57.22
N PHE A 2 -29.21 -52.04 -57.59
CA PHE A 2 -28.46 -53.29 -57.27
C PHE A 2 -28.25 -53.65 -55.77
N ARG A 3 -29.00 -54.61 -55.19
CA ARG A 3 -28.83 -56.10 -55.18
C ARG A 3 -27.43 -56.53 -54.69
N VAL A 4 -27.25 -57.40 -53.69
CA VAL A 4 -27.48 -58.86 -53.66
C VAL A 4 -27.44 -59.33 -52.16
N LEU A 5 -28.49 -59.97 -51.60
CA LEU A 5 -28.64 -61.42 -51.25
C LEU A 5 -27.40 -62.04 -50.52
N SER A 6 -27.48 -62.84 -49.46
CA SER A 6 -28.41 -63.95 -49.19
C SER A 6 -28.38 -64.44 -47.71
N HIS A 7 -29.36 -65.31 -47.44
CA HIS A 7 -29.84 -65.93 -46.20
C HIS A 7 -28.94 -66.94 -45.45
N TYR A 8 -29.48 -67.33 -44.28
CA TYR A 8 -29.34 -68.57 -43.47
C TYR A 8 -28.47 -68.40 -42.21
N GLY A 9 -28.89 -68.73 -40.98
CA GLY A 9 -30.10 -69.37 -40.46
C GLY A 9 -29.78 -70.01 -39.09
N LYS A 10 -30.82 -70.17 -38.25
CA LYS A 10 -30.93 -70.95 -36.99
C LYS A 10 -30.52 -70.27 -35.67
N ARG A 11 -31.53 -70.04 -34.82
CA ARG A 11 -31.42 -70.08 -33.35
C ARG A 11 -32.41 -71.12 -32.81
N LEU A 12 -31.88 -72.07 -32.05
CA LEU A 12 -32.60 -73.01 -31.20
C LEU A 12 -32.39 -72.62 -29.72
N SER A 13 -33.38 -72.98 -28.93
CA SER A 13 -33.67 -72.67 -27.53
C SER A 13 -32.64 -73.13 -26.49
N SER A 14 -32.50 -72.40 -25.37
CA SER A 14 -33.17 -72.73 -24.09
C SER A 14 -32.44 -72.18 -22.84
N CYS A 15 -33.27 -71.71 -21.91
CA CYS A 15 -33.15 -71.71 -20.44
C CYS A 15 -31.84 -71.28 -19.75
N LEU A 16 -31.87 -70.13 -19.07
CA LEU A 16 -31.14 -69.91 -17.81
C LEU A 16 -32.02 -69.10 -16.83
N THR A 17 -32.55 -69.84 -15.86
CA THR A 17 -32.56 -69.56 -14.41
C THR A 17 -32.46 -68.12 -13.94
N GLY A 18 -33.43 -67.74 -13.10
CA GLY A 18 -33.50 -66.46 -12.40
C GLY A 18 -32.23 -66.09 -11.64
N GLN A 19 -31.71 -64.92 -11.99
CA GLN A 19 -30.80 -64.15 -11.15
C GLN A 19 -31.48 -62.85 -10.74
N ARG A 20 -31.39 -62.58 -9.43
CA ARG A 20 -31.91 -61.42 -8.71
C ARG A 20 -31.64 -60.11 -9.47
N ARG A 21 -32.66 -59.25 -9.53
CA ARG A 21 -32.53 -57.81 -9.80
C ARG A 21 -31.60 -57.18 -8.74
N TYR A 22 -30.30 -57.19 -8.97
CA TYR A 22 -29.39 -56.22 -8.40
C TYR A 22 -28.97 -55.30 -9.54
N GLU A 23 -29.58 -54.12 -9.58
CA GLU A 23 -29.32 -53.10 -10.59
C GLU A 23 -27.84 -52.68 -10.55
N HIS A 24 -27.12 -53.06 -11.61
CA HIS A 24 -25.79 -52.55 -11.93
C HIS A 24 -25.87 -51.04 -12.22
N HIS A 25 -25.85 -50.23 -11.17
CA HIS A 25 -25.56 -48.81 -11.30
C HIS A 25 -24.08 -48.68 -11.73
N ARG A 26 -23.82 -48.19 -12.95
CA ARG A 26 -22.45 -48.12 -13.51
C ARG A 26 -21.59 -47.01 -12.91
N ALA A 27 -22.19 -45.97 -12.31
CA ALA A 27 -21.47 -44.89 -11.65
C ALA A 27 -22.20 -44.39 -10.40
N VAL A 28 -21.43 -43.96 -9.39
CA VAL A 28 -21.94 -43.49 -8.09
C VAL A 28 -21.45 -42.07 -7.81
N ILE A 29 -22.38 -41.14 -7.64
CA ILE A 29 -22.13 -39.73 -7.28
C ILE A 29 -22.69 -39.46 -5.89
N ALA A 30 -22.09 -38.53 -5.14
CA ALA A 30 -22.62 -38.06 -3.87
C ALA A 30 -22.81 -36.54 -3.84
N ILE A 31 -23.95 -36.11 -3.31
CA ILE A 31 -24.19 -34.74 -2.87
C ILE A 31 -23.88 -34.67 -1.39
N ARG A 32 -22.81 -33.97 -1.01
CA ARG A 32 -22.44 -33.79 0.40
C ARG A 32 -23.36 -32.80 1.11
N ARG A 33 -23.33 -32.80 2.45
CA ARG A 33 -23.94 -31.73 3.24
C ARG A 33 -23.01 -30.52 3.30
N GLU A 34 -23.57 -29.32 3.31
CA GLU A 34 -22.78 -28.09 3.52
C GLU A 34 -22.56 -27.85 5.02
N ASP A 35 -21.34 -27.46 5.36
CA ASP A 35 -20.89 -27.32 6.75
C ASP A 35 -20.33 -25.91 7.06
N VAL A 36 -20.01 -25.10 6.03
CA VAL A 36 -19.22 -23.85 6.16
C VAL A 36 -19.82 -22.83 7.12
N ASN A 37 -21.10 -22.49 6.98
CA ASN A 37 -21.79 -21.56 7.87
C ASN A 37 -23.30 -21.88 7.92
N PRO A 38 -24.06 -21.29 8.86
CA PRO A 38 -25.51 -21.54 8.98
C PRO A 38 -26.32 -21.12 7.75
N TRP A 39 -25.89 -20.06 7.05
CA TRP A 39 -26.58 -19.48 5.90
C TRP A 39 -26.42 -20.29 4.61
N GLU A 40 -25.37 -21.09 4.49
CA GLU A 40 -25.15 -21.98 3.35
C GLU A 40 -26.10 -23.17 3.40
N ARG A 41 -27.27 -22.98 2.79
CA ARG A 41 -28.37 -23.96 2.71
C ARG A 41 -28.58 -24.49 1.30
N ARG A 42 -27.77 -24.05 0.33
CA ARG A 42 -27.88 -24.46 -1.09
C ARG A 42 -27.36 -25.87 -1.27
N ALA A 43 -27.66 -26.44 -2.43
CA ALA A 43 -27.08 -27.68 -2.91
C ALA A 43 -26.56 -27.49 -4.35
N PRO A 44 -25.59 -28.31 -4.81
CA PRO A 44 -25.09 -28.21 -6.17
C PRO A 44 -26.11 -28.71 -7.22
N LEU A 45 -27.04 -29.58 -6.83
CA LEU A 45 -28.09 -30.11 -7.72
C LEU A 45 -29.45 -30.13 -7.03
N ALA A 46 -30.46 -29.60 -7.71
CA ALA A 46 -31.88 -29.76 -7.35
C ALA A 46 -32.41 -31.20 -7.60
N PRO A 47 -33.53 -31.61 -6.97
CA PRO A 47 -34.13 -32.94 -7.14
C PRO A 47 -34.46 -33.33 -8.59
N ARG A 48 -34.80 -32.37 -9.46
CA ARG A 48 -35.06 -32.66 -10.88
C ARG A 48 -33.82 -33.19 -11.61
N HIS A 49 -32.65 -32.58 -11.38
CA HIS A 49 -31.37 -33.05 -11.90
C HIS A 49 -31.03 -34.44 -11.39
N VAL A 50 -31.29 -34.69 -10.10
CA VAL A 50 -31.08 -35.99 -9.47
C VAL A 50 -31.97 -37.05 -10.12
N LYS A 51 -33.23 -36.73 -10.41
CA LYS A 51 -34.18 -37.62 -11.09
C LYS A 51 -33.70 -38.02 -12.48
N GLU A 52 -33.10 -37.08 -13.22
CA GLU A 52 -32.52 -37.36 -14.52
C GLU A 52 -31.30 -38.30 -14.42
N LEU A 53 -30.42 -38.11 -13.43
CA LEU A 53 -29.29 -39.00 -13.16
C LEU A 53 -29.73 -40.43 -12.82
N THR A 54 -30.70 -40.56 -11.91
CA THR A 54 -31.20 -41.86 -11.47
C THR A 54 -31.94 -42.58 -12.59
N ASN A 55 -32.72 -41.86 -13.40
CA ASN A 55 -33.39 -42.43 -14.57
C ASN A 55 -32.38 -42.96 -15.62
N ALA A 56 -31.20 -42.35 -15.70
CA ALA A 56 -30.10 -42.83 -16.55
C ALA A 56 -29.25 -43.96 -15.91
N GLY A 57 -29.62 -44.43 -14.72
CA GLY A 57 -28.92 -45.53 -14.02
C GLY A 57 -27.70 -45.10 -13.19
N VAL A 58 -27.53 -43.80 -12.91
CA VAL A 58 -26.48 -43.30 -12.00
C VAL A 58 -26.99 -43.37 -10.57
N LYS A 59 -26.21 -43.97 -9.67
CA LYS A 59 -26.56 -44.02 -8.25
C LYS A 59 -26.22 -42.68 -7.59
N VAL A 60 -27.22 -41.95 -7.12
CA VAL A 60 -27.03 -40.68 -6.41
C VAL A 60 -27.15 -40.93 -4.92
N LEU A 61 -26.07 -40.71 -4.18
CA LEU A 61 -26.06 -40.67 -2.72
C LEU A 61 -26.26 -39.24 -2.24
N VAL A 62 -27.06 -39.03 -1.21
CA VAL A 62 -27.26 -37.71 -0.61
C VAL A 62 -26.97 -37.80 0.87
N GLN A 63 -26.03 -37.01 1.35
CA GLN A 63 -25.81 -36.89 2.79
C GLN A 63 -27.01 -36.19 3.46
N PRO A 64 -27.55 -36.76 4.57
CA PRO A 64 -28.57 -36.11 5.38
C PRO A 64 -28.15 -34.70 5.79
N SER A 65 -29.08 -33.75 5.85
CA SER A 65 -28.79 -32.40 6.32
C SER A 65 -30.06 -31.71 6.78
N ASN A 66 -30.04 -31.24 8.03
CA ASN A 66 -31.10 -30.39 8.58
C ASN A 66 -30.94 -28.91 8.15
N ARG A 67 -29.83 -28.56 7.51
CA ARG A 67 -29.51 -27.19 7.08
C ARG A 67 -29.96 -26.93 5.64
N ARG A 68 -29.87 -27.94 4.76
CA ARG A 68 -30.21 -27.82 3.34
C ARG A 68 -31.66 -27.36 3.15
N ALA A 69 -31.88 -26.34 2.31
CA ALA A 69 -33.20 -25.75 2.09
C ALA A 69 -34.17 -26.74 1.40
N ILE A 70 -33.68 -27.53 0.46
CA ILE A 70 -34.46 -28.59 -0.18
C ILE A 70 -34.41 -29.84 0.70
N HIS A 71 -35.56 -30.20 1.27
CA HIS A 71 -35.71 -31.34 2.17
C HIS A 71 -35.35 -32.68 1.49
N GLU A 72 -34.68 -33.57 2.22
CA GLU A 72 -34.19 -34.88 1.72
C GLU A 72 -35.27 -35.78 1.09
N LYS A 73 -36.51 -35.77 1.62
CA LYS A 73 -37.69 -36.41 1.01
C LYS A 73 -37.86 -36.11 -0.48
N TYR A 74 -37.52 -34.91 -0.97
CA TYR A 74 -37.58 -34.59 -2.40
C TYR A 74 -36.48 -35.29 -3.20
N TYR A 75 -35.28 -35.42 -2.62
CA TYR A 75 -34.20 -36.21 -3.21
C TYR A 75 -34.53 -37.71 -3.24
N MET A 76 -35.14 -38.25 -2.18
CA MET A 76 -35.60 -39.64 -2.15
C MET A 76 -36.67 -39.90 -3.22
N LYS A 77 -37.65 -39.00 -3.37
CA LYS A 77 -38.66 -39.07 -4.45
C LYS A 77 -38.05 -38.98 -5.84
N ALA A 78 -36.91 -38.30 -5.97
CA ALA A 78 -36.14 -38.24 -7.19
C ALA A 78 -35.29 -39.50 -7.42
N GLY A 79 -35.31 -40.50 -6.53
CA GLY A 79 -34.57 -41.76 -6.69
C GLY A 79 -33.19 -41.79 -6.03
N ALA A 80 -32.79 -40.75 -5.30
CA ALA A 80 -31.53 -40.77 -4.55
C ALA A 80 -31.62 -41.60 -3.27
N VAL A 81 -30.48 -42.14 -2.84
CA VAL A 81 -30.32 -42.86 -1.58
C VAL A 81 -29.75 -41.90 -0.53
N VAL A 82 -30.52 -41.63 0.51
CA VAL A 82 -30.09 -40.77 1.63
C VAL A 82 -29.31 -41.61 2.64
N GLN A 83 -28.03 -41.29 2.86
CA GLN A 83 -27.17 -42.01 3.80
C GLN A 83 -25.95 -41.17 4.22
N GLU A 84 -25.44 -41.42 5.43
CA GLU A 84 -24.30 -40.69 6.01
C GLU A 84 -22.97 -41.00 5.28
N ASP A 85 -22.69 -42.29 5.10
CA ASP A 85 -21.51 -42.77 4.39
C ASP A 85 -21.64 -42.55 2.88
N ILE A 86 -20.78 -41.73 2.32
CA ILE A 86 -20.70 -41.45 0.87
C ILE A 86 -19.42 -41.98 0.23
N SER A 87 -18.64 -42.79 0.94
CA SER A 87 -17.35 -43.33 0.48
C SER A 87 -17.46 -44.17 -0.80
N LYS A 88 -18.65 -44.69 -1.12
CA LYS A 88 -18.90 -45.44 -2.37
C LYS A 88 -18.93 -44.54 -3.61
N ALA A 89 -19.13 -43.23 -3.45
CA ALA A 89 -19.12 -42.31 -4.58
C ALA A 89 -17.71 -42.14 -5.14
N THR A 90 -17.61 -41.98 -6.47
CA THR A 90 -16.37 -41.60 -7.15
C THR A 90 -16.27 -40.08 -7.31
N LEU A 91 -17.41 -39.43 -7.53
CA LEU A 91 -17.58 -37.98 -7.60
C LEU A 91 -18.39 -37.48 -6.40
N ILE A 92 -17.83 -36.55 -5.64
CA ILE A 92 -18.49 -35.88 -4.51
C ILE A 92 -18.63 -34.41 -4.85
N ILE A 93 -19.87 -33.91 -4.86
CA ILE A 93 -20.16 -32.52 -5.22
C ILE A 93 -20.74 -31.75 -4.04
N GLY A 94 -20.31 -30.50 -3.90
CA GLY A 94 -20.82 -29.52 -2.93
C GLY A 94 -20.76 -28.12 -3.53
N VAL A 95 -21.45 -27.16 -2.92
CA VAL A 95 -21.37 -25.75 -3.30
C VAL A 95 -20.07 -25.15 -2.78
N LYS A 96 -19.78 -25.35 -1.49
CA LYS A 96 -18.59 -24.81 -0.82
C LYS A 96 -17.67 -25.92 -0.34
N ARG A 97 -16.48 -25.52 0.09
CA ARG A 97 -15.43 -26.40 0.56
C ARG A 97 -15.87 -27.28 1.76
N PRO A 98 -15.42 -28.55 1.83
CA PRO A 98 -15.58 -29.38 3.02
C PRO A 98 -14.57 -29.02 4.12
N PRO A 99 -14.89 -29.34 5.40
CA PRO A 99 -13.88 -29.42 6.46
C PRO A 99 -12.77 -30.43 6.09
N GLU A 100 -11.53 -30.11 6.45
CA GLU A 100 -10.33 -30.88 6.09
C GLU A 100 -10.41 -32.33 6.59
N ASP A 101 -10.85 -32.52 7.83
CA ASP A 101 -11.03 -33.83 8.47
C ASP A 101 -12.06 -34.72 7.76
N LYS A 102 -13.02 -34.12 7.03
CA LYS A 102 -14.07 -34.84 6.30
C LYS A 102 -13.70 -35.17 4.86
N VAL A 103 -12.55 -34.73 4.37
CA VAL A 103 -12.08 -35.05 3.02
C VAL A 103 -11.73 -36.54 2.93
N ILE A 104 -12.43 -37.26 2.05
CA ILE A 104 -12.22 -38.69 1.79
C ILE A 104 -11.09 -38.88 0.75
N PRO A 105 -10.05 -39.69 1.04
CA PRO A 105 -8.94 -39.91 0.12
C PRO A 105 -9.30 -40.59 -1.19
N ARG A 106 -8.54 -40.28 -2.25
CA ARG A 106 -8.62 -40.87 -3.60
C ARG A 106 -10.00 -40.75 -4.24
N LYS A 107 -10.63 -39.59 -4.07
CA LYS A 107 -11.94 -39.22 -4.64
C LYS A 107 -11.81 -38.03 -5.58
N THR A 108 -12.82 -37.84 -6.43
CA THR A 108 -13.00 -36.59 -7.18
C THR A 108 -13.97 -35.70 -6.43
N TYR A 109 -13.58 -34.45 -6.17
CA TYR A 109 -14.43 -33.43 -5.59
C TYR A 109 -14.70 -32.30 -6.59
N ALA A 110 -15.91 -31.73 -6.55
CA ALA A 110 -16.21 -30.48 -7.26
C ALA A 110 -16.94 -29.49 -6.34
N PHE A 111 -16.38 -28.30 -6.17
CA PHE A 111 -16.90 -27.19 -5.35
C PHE A 111 -16.15 -25.87 -5.65
N PHE A 112 -16.64 -24.74 -5.14
CA PHE A 112 -15.85 -23.49 -5.13
C PHE A 112 -14.76 -23.57 -4.07
N SER A 113 -13.52 -23.86 -4.48
CA SER A 113 -12.42 -24.07 -3.53
C SER A 113 -11.77 -22.77 -3.08
N HIS A 114 -11.81 -21.74 -3.93
CA HIS A 114 -11.09 -20.46 -3.73
C HIS A 114 -9.57 -20.64 -3.53
N THR A 115 -9.01 -21.78 -3.95
CA THR A 115 -7.58 -22.11 -3.82
C THR A 115 -6.72 -21.45 -4.90
N ILE A 116 -7.32 -21.09 -6.04
CA ILE A 116 -6.61 -20.50 -7.19
C ILE A 116 -5.99 -19.13 -6.92
N LYS A 117 -6.44 -18.44 -5.87
CA LYS A 117 -5.92 -17.16 -5.38
C LYS A 117 -4.81 -17.35 -4.33
N ALA A 118 -4.47 -18.60 -3.99
CA ALA A 118 -3.47 -19.01 -3.00
C ALA A 118 -3.69 -18.42 -1.58
N GLN A 119 -4.91 -17.99 -1.25
CA GLN A 119 -5.22 -17.35 0.03
C GLN A 119 -5.05 -18.30 1.23
N GLU A 120 -4.48 -17.80 2.32
CA GLU A 120 -4.20 -18.53 3.58
C GLU A 120 -5.26 -19.53 3.99
N ALA A 121 -6.49 -19.04 4.12
CA ALA A 121 -7.58 -19.79 4.68
C ALA A 121 -7.87 -21.07 3.88
N ASN A 122 -7.46 -21.14 2.61
CA ASN A 122 -7.73 -22.25 1.69
C ASN A 122 -6.53 -23.18 1.48
N MET A 123 -5.34 -22.85 2.00
CA MET A 123 -4.12 -23.64 1.74
C MET A 123 -4.06 -24.92 2.57
N GLY A 124 -4.52 -24.90 3.83
CA GLY A 124 -4.63 -26.13 4.64
C GLY A 124 -5.47 -27.20 3.94
N LEU A 125 -6.62 -26.80 3.39
CA LEU A 125 -7.43 -27.68 2.56
C LEU A 125 -6.69 -28.16 1.30
N LEU A 126 -5.95 -27.29 0.60
CA LEU A 126 -5.21 -27.68 -0.59
C LEU A 126 -4.14 -28.73 -0.29
N GLU A 127 -3.36 -28.54 0.79
CA GLU A 127 -2.39 -29.53 1.27
C GLU A 127 -3.06 -30.87 1.57
N ASP A 128 -4.21 -30.83 2.25
CA ASP A 128 -4.94 -32.03 2.62
C ASP A 128 -5.51 -32.75 1.38
N LEU A 129 -5.97 -32.01 0.37
CA LEU A 129 -6.40 -32.55 -0.93
C LEU A 129 -5.23 -33.22 -1.67
N LEU A 130 -4.04 -32.61 -1.67
CA LEU A 130 -2.83 -33.18 -2.28
C LEU A 130 -2.41 -34.47 -1.55
N LYS A 131 -2.28 -34.41 -0.22
CA LYS A 131 -1.90 -35.55 0.63
C LYS A 131 -2.87 -36.73 0.50
N LYS A 132 -4.16 -36.45 0.36
CA LYS A 132 -5.21 -37.46 0.21
C LYS A 132 -5.43 -37.89 -1.25
N GLU A 133 -4.58 -37.45 -2.18
CA GLU A 133 -4.67 -37.75 -3.61
C GLU A 133 -6.05 -37.43 -4.21
N VAL A 134 -6.68 -36.35 -3.74
CA VAL A 134 -7.98 -35.92 -4.23
C VAL A 134 -7.82 -35.21 -5.56
N ARG A 135 -8.72 -35.53 -6.50
CA ARG A 135 -8.90 -34.75 -7.72
C ARG A 135 -9.90 -33.62 -7.47
N LEU A 136 -9.44 -32.38 -7.43
CA LEU A 136 -10.30 -31.21 -7.22
C LEU A 136 -10.68 -30.55 -8.56
N ILE A 137 -11.98 -30.40 -8.81
CA ILE A 137 -12.55 -29.59 -9.88
C ILE A 137 -13.08 -28.29 -9.26
N ASP A 138 -12.48 -27.15 -9.60
CA ASP A 138 -12.95 -25.86 -9.11
C ASP A 138 -13.96 -25.25 -10.08
N TYR A 139 -15.18 -25.03 -9.58
CA TYR A 139 -16.25 -24.37 -10.33
C TYR A 139 -15.85 -22.96 -10.80
N GLU A 140 -14.92 -22.28 -10.13
CA GLU A 140 -14.43 -20.96 -10.53
C GLU A 140 -13.64 -20.98 -11.85
N LYS A 141 -13.07 -22.13 -12.22
CA LYS A 141 -12.30 -22.32 -13.46
C LYS A 141 -13.06 -23.06 -14.55
N MET A 142 -14.35 -23.33 -14.34
CA MET A 142 -15.22 -23.84 -15.39
C MET A 142 -15.64 -22.69 -16.32
N VAL A 143 -15.00 -22.63 -17.50
CA VAL A 143 -15.28 -21.64 -18.55
C VAL A 143 -15.76 -22.32 -19.84
N ASP A 144 -16.56 -21.60 -20.62
CA ASP A 144 -16.97 -22.01 -21.97
C ASP A 144 -15.85 -21.76 -23.01
N VAL A 145 -16.14 -22.05 -24.28
CA VAL A 145 -15.19 -21.89 -25.40
C VAL A 145 -14.73 -20.44 -25.62
N ASN A 146 -15.50 -19.47 -25.12
CA ASN A 146 -15.19 -18.04 -25.24
C ASN A 146 -14.54 -17.50 -23.95
N GLY A 147 -14.27 -18.35 -22.96
CA GLY A 147 -13.68 -17.97 -21.68
C GLY A 147 -14.69 -17.47 -20.64
N TYR A 148 -16.00 -17.50 -20.91
CA TYR A 148 -17.02 -17.09 -19.94
C TYR A 148 -17.25 -18.17 -18.89
N ARG A 149 -17.31 -17.75 -17.62
CA ARG A 149 -17.59 -18.65 -16.49
C ARG A 149 -18.96 -19.29 -16.63
N ILE A 150 -19.00 -20.62 -16.61
CA ILE A 150 -20.20 -21.44 -16.79
C ILE A 150 -21.11 -21.34 -15.56
N VAL A 151 -20.52 -21.52 -14.37
CA VAL A 151 -21.26 -21.60 -13.11
C VAL A 151 -20.93 -20.42 -12.21
N ALA A 152 -21.91 -19.53 -12.03
CA ALA A 152 -21.82 -18.35 -11.17
C ALA A 152 -23.20 -18.02 -10.58
N PHE A 153 -23.25 -17.33 -9.44
CA PHE A 153 -24.49 -16.95 -8.77
C PHE A 153 -24.90 -15.47 -8.99
N GLY A 154 -24.31 -14.78 -9.96
CA GLY A 154 -24.46 -13.33 -10.13
C GLY A 154 -25.91 -12.85 -10.17
N GLN A 155 -26.79 -13.52 -10.93
CA GLN A 155 -28.20 -13.12 -11.02
C GLN A 155 -28.91 -13.16 -9.67
N TRP A 156 -28.75 -14.24 -8.90
CA TRP A 156 -29.37 -14.38 -7.58
C TRP A 156 -28.74 -13.48 -6.51
N ALA A 157 -27.48 -13.07 -6.69
CA ALA A 157 -26.89 -12.02 -5.87
C ALA A 157 -27.58 -10.68 -6.16
N GLY A 158 -27.83 -10.36 -7.44
CA GLY A 158 -28.64 -9.23 -7.88
C GLY A 158 -30.04 -9.20 -7.25
N VAL A 159 -30.77 -10.30 -7.38
CA VAL A 159 -32.13 -10.45 -6.84
C VAL A 159 -32.15 -10.23 -5.32
N ALA A 160 -31.31 -10.95 -4.58
CA ALA A 160 -31.28 -10.84 -3.12
C ALA A 160 -30.76 -9.48 -2.65
N GLY A 161 -29.76 -8.90 -3.34
CA GLY A 161 -29.24 -7.57 -3.04
C GLY A 161 -30.29 -6.48 -3.23
N MET A 162 -31.08 -6.56 -4.32
CA MET A 162 -32.15 -5.62 -4.57
C MET A 162 -33.27 -5.71 -3.53
N ILE A 163 -33.71 -6.92 -3.16
CA ILE A 163 -34.72 -7.10 -2.11
C ILE A 163 -34.21 -6.52 -0.78
N ASN A 164 -32.96 -6.81 -0.42
CA ASN A 164 -32.37 -6.31 0.81
C ASN A 164 -32.25 -4.78 0.83
N ILE A 165 -31.81 -4.14 -0.25
CA ILE A 165 -31.69 -2.68 -0.26
C ILE A 165 -33.04 -1.98 -0.28
N LEU A 166 -34.08 -2.58 -0.87
CA LEU A 166 -35.45 -2.06 -0.75
C LEU A 166 -35.94 -2.10 0.70
N HIS A 167 -35.68 -3.20 1.41
CA HIS A 167 -35.93 -3.28 2.86
C HIS A 167 -35.12 -2.23 3.64
N GLY A 168 -33.82 -2.10 3.34
CA GLY A 168 -32.93 -1.13 3.97
C GLY A 168 -33.37 0.31 3.75
N LEU A 169 -33.84 0.65 2.54
CA LEU A 169 -34.45 1.96 2.24
C LEU A 169 -35.71 2.20 3.05
N GLY A 170 -36.57 1.19 3.24
CA GLY A 170 -37.70 1.29 4.16
C GLY A 170 -37.25 1.73 5.55
N LEU A 171 -36.30 1.01 6.14
CA LEU A 171 -35.73 1.35 7.46
C LEU A 171 -35.09 2.75 7.47
N ARG A 172 -34.36 3.12 6.41
CA ARG A 172 -33.69 4.42 6.31
C ARG A 172 -34.68 5.57 6.22
N PHE A 173 -35.74 5.43 5.42
CA PHE A 173 -36.80 6.43 5.35
C PHE A 173 -37.52 6.58 6.69
N LEU A 174 -37.82 5.48 7.37
CA LEU A 174 -38.41 5.53 8.71
C LEU A 174 -37.52 6.27 9.71
N ALA A 175 -36.22 5.97 9.72
CA ALA A 175 -35.25 6.64 10.58
C ALA A 175 -35.13 8.15 10.28
N LEU A 176 -35.43 8.57 9.05
CA LEU A 176 -35.49 9.96 8.62
C LEU A 176 -36.89 10.59 8.78
N GLY A 177 -37.84 9.90 9.43
CA GLY A 177 -39.18 10.43 9.73
C GLY A 177 -40.21 10.25 8.62
N HIS A 178 -39.97 9.37 7.66
CA HIS A 178 -40.87 9.11 6.53
C HIS A 178 -41.48 7.70 6.56
N HIS A 179 -42.80 7.64 6.49
CA HIS A 179 -43.51 6.41 6.19
C HIS A 179 -43.56 6.20 4.67
N THR A 180 -43.09 5.06 4.18
CA THR A 180 -43.05 4.73 2.74
C THR A 180 -43.49 3.28 2.51
N PRO A 181 -44.03 2.94 1.33
CA PRO A 181 -44.38 1.57 0.96
C PRO A 181 -43.23 0.54 1.11
N PHE A 182 -41.97 0.99 1.00
CA PHE A 182 -40.80 0.13 1.18
C PHE A 182 -40.72 -0.51 2.58
N MET A 183 -41.37 0.07 3.59
CA MET A 183 -41.41 -0.42 4.96
C MET A 183 -41.90 -1.87 5.13
N HIS A 184 -42.73 -2.33 4.19
CA HIS A 184 -43.37 -3.65 4.27
C HIS A 184 -42.58 -4.75 3.56
N ILE A 185 -41.50 -4.39 2.86
CA ILE A 185 -40.60 -5.37 2.24
C ILE A 185 -39.67 -5.90 3.33
N GLY A 186 -39.70 -7.21 3.58
CA GLY A 186 -38.72 -7.90 4.43
C GLY A 186 -37.41 -8.24 3.71
N MET A 187 -36.39 -8.63 4.46
CA MET A 187 -35.13 -9.18 3.94
C MET A 187 -35.35 -10.42 3.08
N ALA A 188 -34.47 -10.65 2.10
CA ALA A 188 -34.61 -11.76 1.14
C ALA A 188 -34.76 -13.14 1.81
N HIS A 189 -34.07 -13.37 2.93
CA HIS A 189 -34.13 -14.65 3.66
C HIS A 189 -35.41 -14.85 4.49
N ASN A 190 -36.24 -13.82 4.66
CA ASN A 190 -37.54 -13.93 5.35
C ASN A 190 -38.60 -14.59 4.46
N TYR A 191 -38.40 -14.59 3.15
CA TYR A 191 -39.31 -15.24 2.21
C TYR A 191 -38.93 -16.71 2.01
N ARG A 192 -39.94 -17.56 1.83
CA ARG A 192 -39.73 -18.99 1.57
C ARG A 192 -39.11 -19.23 0.19
N ASN A 193 -39.48 -18.41 -0.79
CA ASN A 193 -39.10 -18.50 -2.18
C ASN A 193 -39.16 -17.09 -2.81
N VAL A 194 -38.57 -16.94 -3.99
CA VAL A 194 -38.51 -15.65 -4.70
C VAL A 194 -39.90 -15.13 -5.06
N SER A 195 -40.88 -16.01 -5.33
CA SER A 195 -42.23 -15.60 -5.70
C SER A 195 -42.94 -14.83 -4.58
N GLN A 196 -42.71 -15.22 -3.32
CA GLN A 196 -43.20 -14.47 -2.16
C GLN A 196 -42.53 -13.10 -2.02
N ALA A 197 -41.21 -13.03 -2.26
CA ALA A 197 -40.49 -11.76 -2.25
C ALA A 197 -40.99 -10.81 -3.34
N ILE A 198 -41.18 -11.32 -4.56
CA ILE A 198 -41.76 -10.57 -5.68
C ILE A 198 -43.16 -10.07 -5.35
N GLN A 199 -43.99 -10.89 -4.69
CA GLN A 199 -45.32 -10.44 -4.28
C GLN A 199 -45.26 -9.25 -3.31
N ALA A 200 -44.37 -9.28 -2.32
CA ALA A 200 -44.19 -8.16 -1.40
C ALA A 200 -43.71 -6.88 -2.12
N VAL A 201 -42.84 -7.02 -3.13
CA VAL A 201 -42.40 -5.89 -3.97
C VAL A 201 -43.56 -5.37 -4.83
N ARG A 202 -44.41 -6.24 -5.40
CA ARG A 202 -45.62 -5.84 -6.13
C ARG A 202 -46.63 -5.11 -5.26
N ASP A 203 -46.81 -5.56 -4.02
CA ASP A 203 -47.72 -4.91 -3.07
C ASP A 203 -47.22 -3.48 -2.75
N CYS A 204 -45.91 -3.31 -2.55
CA CYS A 204 -45.26 -1.99 -2.46
C CYS A 204 -45.46 -1.17 -3.74
N GLY A 205 -45.30 -1.78 -4.91
CA GLY A 205 -45.53 -1.13 -6.20
C GLY A 205 -46.97 -0.64 -6.40
N TYR A 206 -47.95 -1.40 -5.90
CA TYR A 206 -49.35 -1.00 -5.91
C TYR A 206 -49.59 0.26 -5.07
N GLU A 207 -49.03 0.34 -3.86
CA GLU A 207 -49.10 1.54 -3.02
C GLU A 207 -48.44 2.76 -3.66
N ILE A 208 -47.28 2.58 -4.30
CA ILE A 208 -46.64 3.66 -5.08
C ILE A 208 -47.57 4.13 -6.21
N SER A 209 -48.21 3.22 -6.93
CA SER A 209 -49.13 3.57 -8.03
C SER A 209 -50.39 4.30 -7.57
N MET A 210 -50.80 4.14 -6.30
CA MET A 210 -51.88 4.89 -5.67
C MET A 210 -51.43 6.29 -5.19
N GLY A 211 -50.17 6.66 -5.37
CA GLY A 211 -49.62 7.94 -4.93
C GLY A 211 -49.33 8.02 -3.43
N LEU A 212 -49.13 6.88 -2.76
CA LEU A 212 -48.83 6.84 -1.32
C LEU A 212 -47.35 7.15 -0.98
N MET A 213 -46.54 7.53 -1.98
CA MET A 213 -45.18 8.02 -1.77
C MET A 213 -45.17 9.48 -1.29
N PRO A 214 -44.49 9.81 -0.18
CA PRO A 214 -44.35 11.19 0.27
C PRO A 214 -43.59 12.04 -0.73
N LYS A 215 -44.10 13.24 -1.04
CA LYS A 215 -43.40 14.18 -1.94
C LYS A 215 -42.07 14.69 -1.37
N SER A 216 -41.90 14.67 -0.04
CA SER A 216 -40.70 15.16 0.65
C SER A 216 -39.44 14.34 0.39
N ILE A 217 -39.58 13.10 -0.10
CA ILE A 217 -38.44 12.21 -0.38
C ILE A 217 -38.12 12.08 -1.86
N GLY A 218 -39.01 12.59 -2.72
CA GLY A 218 -38.93 12.36 -4.15
C GLY A 218 -38.11 13.39 -4.91
N PRO A 219 -37.89 13.14 -6.21
CA PRO A 219 -38.12 11.87 -6.88
C PRO A 219 -37.08 10.83 -6.44
N VAL A 220 -37.48 9.55 -6.27
CA VAL A 220 -36.57 8.48 -5.84
C VAL A 220 -35.90 7.85 -7.06
N THR A 221 -34.58 7.92 -7.13
CA THR A 221 -33.77 7.50 -8.28
C THR A 221 -32.86 6.31 -7.96
N PHE A 222 -33.01 5.21 -8.68
CA PHE A 222 -32.16 4.03 -8.61
C PHE A 222 -31.15 4.02 -9.76
N CYS A 223 -29.88 3.77 -9.44
CA CYS A 223 -28.83 3.68 -10.47
C CYS A 223 -28.16 2.31 -10.39
N PHE A 224 -28.19 1.56 -11.50
CA PHE A 224 -27.57 0.25 -11.61
C PHE A 224 -26.25 0.36 -12.35
N THR A 225 -25.14 -0.16 -11.81
CA THR A 225 -23.86 -0.18 -12.52
C THR A 225 -23.59 -1.56 -13.13
N GLY A 226 -23.13 -1.55 -14.38
CA GLY A 226 -22.86 -2.75 -15.15
C GLY A 226 -24.11 -3.34 -15.82
N THR A 227 -23.88 -4.14 -16.86
CA THR A 227 -24.92 -4.79 -17.67
C THR A 227 -24.90 -6.31 -17.55
N GLY A 228 -24.13 -6.83 -16.58
CA GLY A 228 -23.97 -8.25 -16.31
C GLY A 228 -25.16 -8.88 -15.56
N ASN A 229 -25.01 -10.16 -15.21
CA ASN A 229 -26.06 -10.94 -14.54
C ASN A 229 -26.52 -10.35 -13.20
N VAL A 230 -25.60 -9.74 -12.44
CA VAL A 230 -25.93 -9.07 -11.17
C VAL A 230 -26.93 -7.94 -11.38
N SER A 231 -26.61 -7.01 -12.29
CA SER A 231 -27.47 -5.88 -12.62
C SER A 231 -28.82 -6.35 -13.17
N LYS A 232 -28.83 -7.35 -14.06
CA LYS A 232 -30.08 -7.95 -14.58
C LYS A 232 -30.95 -8.56 -13.47
N GLY A 233 -30.35 -9.31 -12.55
CA GLY A 233 -31.09 -9.88 -11.43
C GLY A 233 -31.65 -8.83 -10.47
N ALA A 234 -30.94 -7.72 -10.27
CA ALA A 234 -31.48 -6.59 -9.50
C ALA A 234 -32.63 -5.89 -10.27
N GLN A 235 -32.50 -5.77 -11.59
CA GLN A 235 -33.56 -5.22 -12.46
C GLN A 235 -34.81 -6.10 -12.47
N ASP A 236 -34.67 -7.43 -12.42
CA ASP A 236 -35.81 -8.36 -12.32
C ASP A 236 -36.70 -8.04 -11.10
N ILE A 237 -36.15 -7.45 -10.04
CA ILE A 237 -36.89 -7.04 -8.84
C ILE A 237 -37.40 -5.59 -8.94
N ILE A 238 -36.60 -4.61 -9.36
CA ILE A 238 -37.08 -3.22 -9.47
C ILE A 238 -38.22 -3.09 -10.49
N ASN A 239 -38.25 -3.93 -11.52
CA ASN A 239 -39.29 -3.94 -12.56
C ASN A 239 -40.67 -4.38 -12.04
N GLU A 240 -40.74 -4.91 -10.82
CA GLU A 240 -42.00 -5.23 -10.15
C GLU A 240 -42.60 -4.00 -9.43
N LEU A 241 -41.89 -2.87 -9.41
CA LEU A 241 -42.40 -1.54 -9.03
C LEU A 241 -42.85 -0.75 -10.27
N PRO A 242 -43.72 0.28 -10.13
CA PRO A 242 -44.08 1.18 -11.22
C PRO A 242 -42.94 2.17 -11.55
N VAL A 243 -41.81 1.63 -12.02
CA VAL A 243 -40.57 2.36 -12.27
C VAL A 243 -40.55 2.96 -13.68
N GLU A 244 -40.06 4.20 -13.79
CA GLU A 244 -39.84 4.88 -15.07
C GLU A 244 -38.33 4.88 -15.39
N TYR A 245 -37.94 4.27 -16.50
CA TYR A 245 -36.54 4.24 -16.93
C TYR A 245 -36.17 5.51 -17.68
N VAL A 246 -35.01 6.07 -17.33
CA VAL A 246 -34.46 7.30 -17.91
C VAL A 246 -33.01 7.09 -18.31
N GLU A 247 -32.58 7.82 -19.35
CA GLU A 247 -31.20 7.75 -19.79
C GLU A 247 -30.26 8.42 -18.76
N PRO A 248 -29.00 7.98 -18.63
CA PRO A 248 -28.06 8.53 -17.64
C PRO A 248 -27.88 10.04 -17.68
N HIS A 249 -28.01 10.65 -18.86
CA HIS A 249 -27.87 12.10 -19.03
C HIS A 249 -29.11 12.89 -18.57
N GLU A 250 -30.28 12.23 -18.48
CA GLU A 250 -31.55 12.82 -18.03
C GLU A 250 -31.70 12.78 -16.50
N LEU A 251 -30.83 12.05 -15.79
CA LEU A 251 -30.89 11.90 -14.32
C LEU A 251 -30.94 13.23 -13.58
N LYS A 252 -30.21 14.23 -14.07
CA LYS A 252 -30.20 15.56 -13.47
C LYS A 252 -31.57 16.22 -13.57
N ASP A 253 -32.13 16.24 -14.77
CA ASP A 253 -33.43 16.88 -15.04
C ASP A 253 -34.55 16.18 -14.25
N VAL A 254 -34.49 14.85 -14.17
CA VAL A 254 -35.40 14.04 -13.35
C VAL A 254 -35.22 14.33 -11.88
N SER A 255 -34.00 14.42 -11.37
CA SER A 255 -33.74 14.74 -9.95
C SER A 255 -34.27 16.13 -9.56
N ASP A 256 -34.18 17.10 -10.48
CA ASP A 256 -34.55 18.50 -10.22
C ASP A 256 -36.04 18.77 -10.45
N THR A 257 -36.66 18.14 -11.46
CA THR A 257 -38.02 18.49 -11.93
C THR A 257 -38.97 17.31 -12.10
N GLY A 258 -38.50 16.09 -11.83
CA GLY A 258 -39.30 14.87 -11.94
C GLY A 258 -40.47 14.81 -10.95
N ASP A 259 -41.35 13.84 -11.16
CA ASP A 259 -42.50 13.64 -10.28
C ASP A 259 -42.04 13.11 -8.91
N MET A 260 -42.27 13.92 -7.88
CA MET A 260 -41.87 13.66 -6.49
C MET A 260 -42.52 12.40 -5.88
N THR A 261 -43.49 11.80 -6.53
CA THR A 261 -44.16 10.57 -6.06
C THR A 261 -43.72 9.32 -6.81
N LYS A 262 -42.91 9.46 -7.87
CA LYS A 262 -42.47 8.36 -8.71
C LYS A 262 -41.11 7.80 -8.34
N VAL A 263 -40.89 6.58 -8.81
CA VAL A 263 -39.60 5.88 -8.78
C VAL A 263 -39.02 5.87 -10.19
N TYR A 264 -37.76 6.28 -10.29
CA TYR A 264 -37.00 6.31 -11.54
C TYR A 264 -35.81 5.36 -11.49
N ALA A 265 -35.42 4.80 -12.63
CA ALA A 265 -34.24 3.95 -12.74
C ALA A 265 -33.38 4.25 -13.96
N THR A 266 -32.08 4.01 -13.85
CA THR A 266 -31.14 4.08 -14.98
C THR A 266 -30.10 2.97 -14.90
N VAL A 267 -29.63 2.49 -16.04
CA VAL A 267 -28.61 1.42 -16.14
C VAL A 267 -27.34 1.97 -16.79
N LEU A 268 -26.24 1.92 -16.04
CA LEU A 268 -24.96 2.47 -16.45
C LEU A 268 -24.07 1.39 -17.07
N SER A 269 -23.82 1.54 -18.36
CA SER A 269 -22.71 0.89 -19.05
C SER A 269 -21.40 1.68 -18.87
N ARG A 270 -20.27 1.02 -19.13
CA ARG A 270 -18.92 1.62 -19.01
C ARG A 270 -18.80 2.99 -19.70
N HIS A 271 -19.30 3.12 -20.94
CA HIS A 271 -19.22 4.35 -21.72
C HIS A 271 -20.00 5.55 -21.14
N HIS A 272 -20.96 5.32 -20.24
CA HIS A 272 -21.71 6.41 -19.60
C HIS A 272 -20.90 7.15 -18.55
N HIS A 273 -19.88 6.52 -17.97
CA HIS A 273 -19.17 7.08 -16.82
C HIS A 273 -17.65 6.96 -16.90
N LEU A 274 -17.09 6.20 -17.84
CA LEU A 274 -15.65 6.10 -18.09
C LEU A 274 -15.29 6.90 -19.33
N VAL A 275 -14.24 7.70 -19.23
CA VAL A 275 -13.70 8.47 -20.34
C VAL A 275 -12.18 8.51 -20.29
N ARG A 276 -11.53 8.66 -21.44
CA ARG A 276 -10.10 8.88 -21.56
C ARG A 276 -9.74 10.25 -20.98
N LYS A 277 -8.65 10.32 -20.21
CA LYS A 277 -8.19 11.56 -19.53
C LYS A 277 -7.81 12.68 -20.50
N SER A 278 -7.45 12.37 -21.75
CA SER A 278 -6.95 13.33 -22.73
C SER A 278 -8.06 14.10 -23.46
N ASP A 279 -9.10 13.40 -23.92
CA ASP A 279 -10.12 13.94 -24.83
C ASP A 279 -11.57 13.67 -24.40
N GLY A 280 -11.78 12.89 -23.34
CA GLY A 280 -13.12 12.59 -22.85
C GLY A 280 -13.87 11.50 -23.64
N TYR A 281 -13.21 10.79 -24.57
CA TYR A 281 -13.85 9.71 -25.35
C TYR A 281 -13.76 8.35 -24.63
N TYR A 282 -14.67 7.41 -24.96
CA TYR A 282 -14.61 6.02 -24.47
C TYR A 282 -14.40 5.00 -25.60
N ASP A 283 -13.27 4.29 -25.56
CA ASP A 283 -13.01 3.12 -26.42
C ASP A 283 -12.98 1.83 -25.58
N PRO A 284 -13.87 0.85 -25.87
CA PRO A 284 -13.96 -0.37 -25.08
C PRO A 284 -12.75 -1.31 -25.23
N VAL A 285 -12.09 -1.35 -26.39
CA VAL A 285 -10.95 -2.23 -26.65
C VAL A 285 -9.70 -1.66 -26.01
N GLU A 286 -9.52 -0.34 -26.10
CA GLU A 286 -8.42 0.34 -25.44
C GLU A 286 -8.55 0.26 -23.93
N TYR A 287 -9.75 0.47 -23.37
CA TYR A 287 -9.99 0.36 -21.93
C TYR A 287 -9.62 -1.02 -21.37
N GLU A 288 -9.89 -2.10 -22.11
CA GLU A 288 -9.58 -3.46 -21.64
C GLU A 288 -8.06 -3.73 -21.58
N ASN A 289 -7.27 -3.04 -22.40
CA ASN A 289 -5.81 -3.19 -22.45
C ASN A 289 -5.05 -2.10 -21.66
N HIS A 290 -5.65 -0.92 -21.50
CA HIS A 290 -5.05 0.31 -20.99
C HIS A 290 -6.03 1.08 -20.09
N ALA A 291 -6.56 0.45 -19.03
CA ALA A 291 -7.52 1.10 -18.13
C ALA A 291 -6.94 2.33 -17.40
N GLU A 292 -5.62 2.44 -17.28
CA GLU A 292 -4.90 3.50 -16.56
C GLU A 292 -5.04 4.91 -17.18
N ILE A 293 -5.33 5.00 -18.48
CA ILE A 293 -5.52 6.28 -19.16
C ILE A 293 -6.96 6.80 -19.04
N TYR A 294 -7.86 6.02 -18.43
CA TYR A 294 -9.25 6.36 -18.22
C TYR A 294 -9.48 6.95 -16.83
N THR A 295 -10.55 7.73 -16.69
CA THR A 295 -11.06 8.25 -15.42
C THR A 295 -12.58 8.09 -15.40
N SER A 296 -13.18 8.07 -14.20
CA SER A 296 -14.64 8.04 -14.09
C SER A 296 -15.23 9.40 -13.73
N HIS A 297 -16.30 9.80 -14.41
CA HIS A 297 -17.12 10.97 -14.09
C HIS A 297 -18.37 10.63 -13.27
N PHE A 298 -18.55 9.37 -12.86
CA PHE A 298 -19.71 8.91 -12.08
C PHE A 298 -20.02 9.82 -10.88
N ARG A 299 -18.98 10.21 -10.12
CA ARG A 299 -19.07 11.12 -8.97
C ARG A 299 -19.68 12.51 -9.26
N THR A 300 -19.63 12.97 -10.51
CA THR A 300 -20.13 14.30 -10.92
C THR A 300 -21.38 14.25 -11.78
N SER A 301 -21.51 13.25 -12.66
CA SER A 301 -22.61 13.19 -13.63
C SER A 301 -23.79 12.34 -13.17
N VAL A 302 -23.58 11.40 -12.24
CA VAL A 302 -24.62 10.44 -11.82
C VAL A 302 -24.87 10.52 -10.31
N ALA A 303 -23.82 10.30 -9.50
CA ALA A 303 -23.95 10.14 -8.05
C ALA A 303 -24.71 11.27 -7.33
N PRO A 304 -24.57 12.57 -7.69
CA PRO A 304 -25.33 13.65 -7.06
C PRO A 304 -26.85 13.54 -7.25
N TYR A 305 -27.31 12.82 -8.27
CA TYR A 305 -28.71 12.68 -8.65
C TYR A 305 -29.26 11.28 -8.33
N THR A 306 -28.47 10.43 -7.66
CA THR A 306 -28.82 9.06 -7.30
C THR A 306 -29.34 9.01 -5.86
N THR A 307 -30.48 8.36 -5.64
CA THR A 307 -31.01 8.07 -4.28
C THR A 307 -30.45 6.77 -3.74
N CYS A 308 -30.45 5.73 -4.58
CA CYS A 308 -29.92 4.42 -4.23
C CYS A 308 -29.06 3.86 -5.36
N LEU A 309 -27.80 3.54 -5.06
CA LEU A 309 -26.87 2.93 -6.00
C LEU A 309 -26.88 1.40 -5.83
N ILE A 310 -27.10 0.66 -6.92
CA ILE A 310 -26.91 -0.79 -6.98
C ILE A 310 -25.61 -1.04 -7.75
N ASN A 311 -24.54 -1.31 -7.02
CA ASN A 311 -23.24 -1.56 -7.60
C ASN A 311 -23.03 -3.04 -7.93
N GLY A 312 -22.90 -3.36 -9.21
CA GLY A 312 -22.74 -4.74 -9.70
C GLY A 312 -21.55 -4.92 -10.66
N ILE A 313 -20.62 -3.95 -10.70
CA ILE A 313 -19.44 -4.02 -11.57
C ILE A 313 -18.36 -4.91 -10.98
N TYR A 314 -17.61 -5.54 -11.86
CA TYR A 314 -16.29 -6.06 -11.53
C TYR A 314 -15.31 -4.89 -11.52
N TRP A 315 -14.48 -4.80 -10.48
CA TRP A 315 -13.45 -3.76 -10.34
C TRP A 315 -12.07 -4.39 -10.19
N ASP A 316 -11.09 -3.82 -10.90
CA ASP A 316 -9.68 -4.17 -10.81
C ASP A 316 -8.87 -2.96 -10.29
N PRO A 317 -7.82 -3.16 -9.47
CA PRO A 317 -6.99 -2.06 -8.96
C PRO A 317 -6.44 -1.08 -9.99
N HIS A 318 -6.26 -1.51 -11.24
CA HIS A 318 -5.79 -0.67 -12.33
C HIS A 318 -6.90 0.16 -13.00
N THR A 319 -8.17 -0.08 -12.64
CA THR A 319 -9.35 0.60 -13.20
C THR A 319 -9.85 1.74 -12.30
N PRO A 320 -10.43 2.82 -12.86
CA PRO A 320 -10.96 3.93 -12.08
C PRO A 320 -12.07 3.50 -11.10
N ARG A 321 -12.03 4.02 -9.87
CA ARG A 321 -13.11 3.85 -8.88
C ARG A 321 -14.34 4.70 -9.25
N LEU A 322 -15.52 4.25 -8.82
CA LEU A 322 -16.78 4.99 -8.98
C LEU A 322 -16.85 6.16 -7.98
N LEU A 323 -16.61 5.87 -6.70
CA LEU A 323 -16.67 6.86 -5.61
C LEU A 323 -15.46 6.73 -4.69
N ARG A 324 -14.83 7.86 -4.37
CA ARG A 324 -13.76 8.01 -3.38
C ARG A 324 -14.29 8.53 -2.05
N ARG A 325 -13.51 8.43 -0.97
CA ARG A 325 -13.84 9.01 0.36
C ARG A 325 -14.19 10.49 0.28
N VAL A 326 -13.38 11.24 -0.47
CA VAL A 326 -13.60 12.69 -0.71
C VAL A 326 -14.85 12.99 -1.53
N ASP A 327 -15.32 12.04 -2.35
CA ASP A 327 -16.54 12.20 -3.13
C ASP A 327 -17.76 12.00 -2.22
N ALA A 328 -17.75 11.00 -1.34
CA ALA A 328 -18.80 10.80 -0.35
C ALA A 328 -18.95 12.01 0.59
N GLN A 329 -17.84 12.57 1.07
CA GLN A 329 -17.85 13.82 1.86
C GLN A 329 -18.53 14.98 1.15
N ARG A 330 -18.45 15.06 -0.19
CA ARG A 330 -19.12 16.10 -0.98
C ARG A 330 -20.61 15.80 -1.15
N LEU A 331 -20.96 14.53 -1.35
CA LEU A 331 -22.32 14.07 -1.59
C LEU A 331 -23.20 14.12 -0.32
N ILE A 332 -22.61 13.98 0.86
CA ILE A 332 -23.32 13.94 2.16
C ILE A 332 -23.42 15.34 2.81
N ARG A 333 -22.84 16.38 2.19
CA ARG A 333 -22.93 17.74 2.74
C ARG A 333 -24.40 18.16 2.86
N PRO A 334 -24.82 18.70 4.02
CA PRO A 334 -26.17 19.21 4.18
C PRO A 334 -26.46 20.24 3.08
N ILE A 335 -27.66 20.18 2.52
CA ILE A 335 -28.12 21.17 1.54
C ILE A 335 -28.31 22.50 2.27
N THR A 336 -27.25 23.32 2.32
CA THR A 336 -27.32 24.71 2.78
C THR A 336 -28.06 25.50 1.71
N ASN A 337 -29.39 25.57 1.77
CA ASN A 337 -30.27 26.63 1.22
C ASN A 337 -31.66 26.07 0.82
N THR A 338 -32.55 25.77 1.76
CA THR A 338 -34.01 25.86 1.55
C THR A 338 -34.72 26.05 2.88
N SER A 339 -35.34 27.21 3.05
CA SER A 339 -36.08 27.65 4.24
C SER A 339 -37.46 26.99 4.36
N THR A 340 -37.54 25.67 4.26
CA THR A 340 -38.81 24.90 4.29
C THR A 340 -38.63 23.54 4.96
N ASP A 341 -38.11 23.52 6.20
CA ASP A 341 -38.36 22.38 7.08
C ASP A 341 -39.78 22.52 7.62
N HIS A 342 -40.69 21.68 7.13
CA HIS A 342 -42.04 21.57 7.69
C HIS A 342 -42.00 20.52 8.80
N GLU A 343 -42.48 20.88 10.00
CA GLU A 343 -42.42 20.07 11.23
C GLU A 343 -42.94 18.62 11.07
N GLY A 344 -43.85 18.37 10.10
CA GLY A 344 -44.39 17.04 9.81
C GLY A 344 -43.85 16.33 8.57
N SER A 345 -42.94 16.94 7.81
CA SER A 345 -42.35 16.37 6.59
C SER A 345 -40.89 16.82 6.46
N PRO A 346 -39.96 16.20 7.20
CA PRO A 346 -38.55 16.60 7.21
C PRO A 346 -37.94 16.45 5.82
N GLN A 347 -36.94 17.26 5.49
CA GLN A 347 -36.16 17.04 4.27
C GLN A 347 -35.14 15.92 4.45
N LEU A 348 -34.80 15.25 3.36
CA LEU A 348 -33.71 14.29 3.35
C LEU A 348 -32.36 15.02 3.55
N PRO A 349 -31.41 14.45 4.31
CA PRO A 349 -30.14 15.11 4.62
C PRO A 349 -29.25 15.32 3.37
N HIS A 350 -29.39 14.43 2.39
CA HIS A 350 -28.73 14.47 1.09
C HIS A 350 -29.43 13.50 0.12
N LYS A 351 -29.06 13.53 -1.17
CA LYS A 351 -29.70 12.70 -2.19
C LYS A 351 -29.27 11.23 -2.10
N LEU A 352 -27.98 10.94 -1.99
CA LEU A 352 -27.43 9.57 -2.02
C LEU A 352 -27.60 8.85 -0.68
N LEU A 353 -28.80 8.34 -0.42
CA LEU A 353 -29.14 7.73 0.86
C LEU A 353 -28.57 6.33 1.07
N ALA A 354 -28.41 5.53 0.00
CA ALA A 354 -28.05 4.13 0.12
C ALA A 354 -27.18 3.61 -1.03
N ILE A 355 -26.29 2.66 -0.73
CA ILE A 355 -25.49 1.91 -1.68
C ILE A 355 -25.60 0.42 -1.36
N CYS A 356 -26.14 -0.35 -2.30
CA CYS A 356 -26.03 -1.80 -2.31
C CYS A 356 -24.83 -2.20 -3.17
N ASP A 357 -23.70 -2.48 -2.54
CA ASP A 357 -22.50 -2.95 -3.22
C ASP A 357 -22.47 -4.48 -3.28
N ILE A 358 -23.04 -5.03 -4.36
CA ILE A 358 -23.19 -6.46 -4.59
C ILE A 358 -21.85 -7.10 -5.01
N SER A 359 -20.88 -6.32 -5.49
CA SER A 359 -19.54 -6.85 -5.77
C SER A 359 -18.84 -7.29 -4.48
N ALA A 360 -19.11 -6.60 -3.37
CA ALA A 360 -18.58 -6.88 -2.04
C ALA A 360 -17.05 -6.93 -1.99
N ASP A 361 -16.41 -6.00 -2.71
CA ASP A 361 -14.95 -5.85 -2.75
C ASP A 361 -14.48 -4.76 -1.76
N ALA A 362 -13.99 -5.16 -0.59
CA ALA A 362 -13.46 -4.23 0.41
C ALA A 362 -12.36 -3.33 -0.17
N GLY A 363 -12.56 -2.02 -0.09
CA GLY A 363 -11.69 -1.01 -0.68
C GLY A 363 -11.68 -1.05 -2.22
N GLY A 364 -12.76 -1.53 -2.85
CA GLY A 364 -12.91 -1.71 -4.29
C GLY A 364 -13.43 -0.48 -5.05
N SER A 365 -14.42 -0.67 -5.94
CA SER A 365 -14.97 0.44 -6.75
C SER A 365 -15.61 1.56 -5.91
N ILE A 366 -16.05 1.24 -4.69
CA ILE A 366 -16.48 2.18 -3.66
C ILE A 366 -15.40 2.21 -2.59
N GLU A 367 -14.57 3.26 -2.57
CA GLU A 367 -13.31 3.28 -1.78
C GLU A 367 -13.50 3.13 -0.28
N PHE A 368 -14.60 3.66 0.24
CA PHE A 368 -14.85 3.73 1.67
C PHE A 368 -15.56 2.49 2.23
N MET A 369 -15.94 1.53 1.39
CA MET A 369 -16.46 0.25 1.86
C MET A 369 -15.28 -0.59 2.37
N ASN A 370 -15.02 -0.58 3.67
CA ASN A 370 -13.84 -1.22 4.26
C ASN A 370 -14.05 -2.70 4.60
N GLU A 371 -15.28 -3.06 4.94
CA GLU A 371 -15.67 -4.40 5.34
C GLU A 371 -17.04 -4.75 4.74
N CYS A 372 -17.21 -6.02 4.37
CA CYS A 372 -18.48 -6.53 3.88
C CYS A 372 -19.45 -6.73 5.04
N THR A 373 -20.68 -6.24 4.90
CA THR A 373 -21.80 -6.58 5.80
C THR A 373 -22.12 -8.08 5.74
N THR A 374 -22.82 -8.60 6.76
CA THR A 374 -23.19 -10.02 6.83
C THR A 374 -24.70 -10.19 6.74
N ILE A 375 -25.22 -11.40 6.50
CA ILE A 375 -26.69 -11.60 6.54
C ILE A 375 -27.26 -11.29 7.94
N ASP A 376 -26.49 -11.52 9.00
CA ASP A 376 -26.89 -11.22 10.38
C ASP A 376 -26.87 -9.72 10.70
N LYS A 377 -25.93 -8.98 10.11
CA LYS A 377 -25.82 -7.52 10.16
C LYS A 377 -25.75 -6.94 8.74
N PRO A 378 -26.89 -6.82 8.03
CA PRO A 378 -26.94 -6.57 6.60
C PRO A 378 -26.68 -5.12 6.20
N PHE A 379 -26.77 -4.19 7.16
CA PHE A 379 -26.58 -2.78 6.91
C PHE A 379 -25.58 -2.19 7.90
N CYS A 380 -24.77 -1.25 7.41
CA CYS A 380 -24.03 -0.31 8.24
C CYS A 380 -24.22 1.09 7.67
N MET A 381 -24.05 2.11 8.49
CA MET A 381 -24.05 3.50 8.04
C MET A 381 -22.62 3.99 7.93
N TYR A 382 -22.28 4.55 6.77
CA TYR A 382 -21.00 5.20 6.54
C TYR A 382 -21.12 6.71 6.79
N ASP A 383 -20.40 7.20 7.79
CA ASP A 383 -20.18 8.63 8.05
C ASP A 383 -18.88 9.08 7.36
N ALA A 384 -19.02 9.95 6.35
CA ALA A 384 -17.87 10.42 5.58
C ALA A 384 -17.04 11.49 6.29
N ASP A 385 -17.58 12.20 7.28
CA ASP A 385 -16.88 13.25 8.03
C ASP A 385 -16.00 12.64 9.12
N GLN A 386 -16.52 11.63 9.84
CA GLN A 386 -15.77 10.94 10.89
C GLN A 386 -14.94 9.77 10.37
N HIS A 387 -15.25 9.28 9.17
CA HIS A 387 -14.69 8.04 8.60
C HIS A 387 -14.96 6.80 9.47
N ILE A 388 -16.13 6.74 10.10
CA ILE A 388 -16.54 5.66 11.01
C ILE A 388 -17.78 4.98 10.42
N ASP A 389 -17.77 3.64 10.44
CA ASP A 389 -18.94 2.81 10.16
C ASP A 389 -19.68 2.54 11.49
N HIS A 390 -20.98 2.82 11.57
CA HIS A 390 -21.79 2.52 12.77
C HIS A 390 -23.05 1.70 12.45
N ASP A 391 -23.48 0.88 13.42
CA ASP A 391 -24.59 -0.08 13.28
C ASP A 391 -25.99 0.58 13.27
N SER A 392 -26.11 1.86 13.64
CA SER A 392 -27.40 2.58 13.60
C SER A 392 -27.75 3.01 12.18
N VAL A 393 -29.03 2.94 11.80
CA VAL A 393 -29.57 3.47 10.52
C VAL A 393 -30.01 4.94 10.63
N GLU A 394 -29.86 5.56 11.80
CA GLU A 394 -30.17 6.97 12.07
C GLU A 394 -29.00 7.89 11.74
N GLY A 395 -29.24 9.21 11.72
CA GLY A 395 -28.21 10.23 11.54
C GLY A 395 -27.80 10.52 10.10
N ASN A 396 -26.78 11.37 9.94
CA ASN A 396 -26.24 11.74 8.63
C ASN A 396 -25.26 10.68 8.12
N GLY A 397 -25.37 10.29 6.86
CA GLY A 397 -24.52 9.27 6.24
C GLY A 397 -25.22 8.46 5.15
N ILE A 398 -24.50 7.47 4.61
CA ILE A 398 -24.97 6.58 3.54
C ILE A 398 -25.21 5.18 4.10
N LEU A 399 -26.39 4.61 3.86
CA LEU A 399 -26.71 3.23 4.21
C LEU A 399 -25.99 2.27 3.26
N MET A 400 -25.07 1.49 3.78
CA MET A 400 -24.28 0.51 3.02
C MET A 400 -24.84 -0.90 3.21
N CYS A 401 -25.05 -1.62 2.12
CA CYS A 401 -25.35 -3.06 2.09
C CYS A 401 -24.36 -3.75 1.16
N SER A 402 -23.46 -4.58 1.69
CA SER A 402 -22.42 -5.26 0.91
C SER A 402 -22.20 -6.68 1.42
N ILE A 403 -23.14 -7.58 1.12
CA ILE A 403 -23.12 -8.98 1.60
C ILE A 403 -22.44 -9.86 0.56
N ASP A 404 -21.39 -10.56 0.94
CA ASP A 404 -20.54 -11.37 0.04
C ASP A 404 -21.20 -12.68 -0.44
N ASN A 405 -22.24 -13.13 0.25
CA ASN A 405 -22.92 -14.41 0.03
C ASN A 405 -24.43 -14.28 -0.19
N LEU A 406 -24.87 -13.15 -0.76
CA LEU A 406 -26.27 -12.82 -1.07
C LEU A 406 -27.13 -13.99 -1.60
N PRO A 407 -26.68 -14.83 -2.56
CA PRO A 407 -27.50 -15.91 -3.09
C PRO A 407 -27.88 -17.00 -2.06
N ALA A 408 -27.21 -17.04 -0.89
CA ALA A 408 -27.55 -17.95 0.20
C ALA A 408 -28.91 -17.62 0.85
N GLN A 409 -29.41 -16.39 0.65
CA GLN A 409 -30.72 -15.96 1.15
C GLN A 409 -31.89 -16.52 0.33
N LEU A 410 -31.66 -16.89 -0.94
CA LEU A 410 -32.63 -17.53 -1.84
C LEU A 410 -32.12 -18.92 -2.28
N PRO A 411 -31.98 -19.87 -1.34
CA PRO A 411 -31.18 -21.06 -1.56
C PRO A 411 -31.81 -22.08 -2.52
N ILE A 412 -33.14 -22.11 -2.67
CA ILE A 412 -33.84 -23.07 -3.52
C ILE A 412 -33.59 -22.71 -4.99
N GLU A 413 -33.87 -21.47 -5.35
CA GLU A 413 -33.75 -20.99 -6.71
C GLU A 413 -32.27 -20.87 -7.13
N ALA A 414 -31.39 -20.45 -6.21
CA ALA A 414 -29.96 -20.49 -6.44
C ALA A 414 -29.47 -21.93 -6.72
N THR A 415 -30.01 -22.94 -6.04
CA THR A 415 -29.70 -24.36 -6.27
C THR A 415 -30.19 -24.84 -7.63
N GLU A 416 -31.39 -24.44 -8.04
CA GLU A 416 -31.94 -24.80 -9.35
C GLU A 416 -31.16 -24.16 -10.49
N TYR A 417 -30.94 -22.85 -10.43
CA TYR A 417 -30.20 -22.10 -11.44
C TYR A 417 -28.75 -22.53 -11.58
N PHE A 418 -28.09 -22.79 -10.44
CA PHE A 418 -26.72 -23.31 -10.43
C PHE A 418 -26.68 -24.73 -10.99
N GLY A 419 -27.64 -25.57 -10.59
CA GLY A 419 -27.80 -26.92 -11.08
C GLY A 419 -27.98 -26.97 -12.59
N ASP A 420 -28.81 -26.10 -13.19
CA ASP A 420 -29.03 -26.05 -14.66
C ASP A 420 -27.74 -25.88 -15.45
N ARG A 421 -26.84 -25.04 -14.94
CA ARG A 421 -25.56 -24.72 -15.58
C ARG A 421 -24.52 -25.79 -15.33
N LEU A 422 -24.53 -26.40 -14.15
CA LEU A 422 -23.60 -27.47 -13.79
C LEU A 422 -23.98 -28.81 -14.42
N PHE A 423 -25.27 -29.10 -14.54
CA PHE A 423 -25.81 -30.41 -14.90
C PHE A 423 -25.27 -30.99 -16.23
N PRO A 424 -25.12 -30.22 -17.32
CA PRO A 424 -24.53 -30.72 -18.56
C PRO A 424 -23.13 -31.31 -18.35
N TYR A 425 -22.35 -30.75 -17.43
CA TYR A 425 -20.98 -31.16 -17.13
C TYR A 425 -20.90 -32.32 -16.13
N ILE A 426 -21.95 -32.57 -15.33
CA ILE A 426 -22.00 -33.73 -14.43
C ILE A 426 -21.86 -35.03 -15.22
N TRP A 427 -22.50 -35.12 -16.40
CA TRP A 427 -22.40 -36.30 -17.27
C TRP A 427 -20.97 -36.58 -17.73
N GLU A 428 -20.21 -35.52 -17.96
CA GLU A 428 -18.78 -35.63 -18.25
C GLU A 428 -18.03 -36.05 -16.99
N MET A 429 -18.26 -35.41 -15.84
CA MET A 429 -17.51 -35.67 -14.59
C MET A 429 -17.69 -37.11 -14.09
N VAL A 430 -18.82 -37.73 -14.42
CA VAL A 430 -19.16 -39.11 -14.11
C VAL A 430 -18.49 -40.11 -15.07
N ARG A 431 -18.08 -39.69 -16.28
CA ARG A 431 -17.47 -40.54 -17.33
C ARG A 431 -15.96 -40.31 -17.44
N THR A 432 -15.17 -41.37 -17.28
CA THR A 432 -13.71 -41.35 -17.55
C THR A 432 -13.38 -41.95 -18.91
N PRO A 433 -12.45 -41.38 -19.71
CA PRO A 433 -11.67 -40.17 -19.45
C PRO A 433 -12.43 -38.88 -19.80
N PHE A 434 -12.09 -37.83 -19.06
CA PHE A 434 -12.75 -36.52 -19.06
C PHE A 434 -11.96 -35.56 -19.97
N ILE A 435 -12.56 -35.08 -21.08
CA ILE A 435 -11.80 -34.38 -22.15
C ILE A 435 -11.98 -32.85 -22.11
N ARG A 436 -13.18 -32.34 -21.78
CA ARG A 436 -13.50 -30.90 -21.96
C ARG A 436 -13.22 -29.99 -20.77
N SER A 437 -13.31 -30.48 -19.53
CA SER A 437 -13.07 -29.63 -18.34
C SER A 437 -11.74 -29.91 -17.61
N VAL A 438 -10.75 -30.45 -18.32
CA VAL A 438 -9.38 -30.67 -17.80
C VAL A 438 -8.78 -29.37 -17.24
N GLU A 439 -9.14 -28.23 -17.83
CA GLU A 439 -8.65 -26.91 -17.40
C GLU A 439 -9.18 -26.41 -16.05
N ALA A 440 -10.24 -27.03 -15.52
CA ALA A 440 -10.81 -26.71 -14.21
C ALA A 440 -10.28 -27.62 -13.08
N VAL A 441 -9.44 -28.61 -13.41
CA VAL A 441 -8.88 -29.56 -12.45
C VAL A 441 -7.66 -28.93 -11.78
N ILE A 442 -7.76 -28.60 -10.49
CA ILE A 442 -6.68 -27.97 -9.72
C ILE A 442 -5.64 -29.00 -9.29
N THR A 443 -6.09 -30.10 -8.67
CA THR A 443 -5.25 -31.17 -8.15
C THR A 443 -5.61 -32.50 -8.81
N SER A 444 -4.62 -33.37 -9.01
CA SER A 444 -4.85 -34.77 -9.40
C SER A 444 -3.62 -35.61 -9.02
N ASN A 445 -3.83 -36.85 -8.59
CA ASN A 445 -2.75 -37.81 -8.27
C ASN A 445 -1.71 -37.26 -7.28
N GLY A 446 -2.16 -36.49 -6.29
CA GLY A 446 -1.31 -35.92 -5.25
C GLY A 446 -0.45 -34.73 -5.69
N ALA A 447 -0.66 -34.20 -6.89
CA ALA A 447 0.05 -33.02 -7.40
C ALA A 447 -0.94 -31.96 -7.93
N LEU A 448 -0.47 -30.73 -8.03
CA LEU A 448 -1.14 -29.68 -8.82
C LEU A 448 -1.05 -30.04 -10.30
N THR A 449 -2.08 -29.74 -11.08
CA THR A 449 -2.00 -29.89 -12.53
C THR A 449 -1.17 -28.73 -13.14
N PRO A 450 -0.60 -28.89 -14.35
CA PRO A 450 0.36 -27.93 -14.91
C PRO A 450 -0.11 -26.46 -14.92
N LYS A 451 -1.41 -26.21 -15.15
CA LYS A 451 -2.00 -24.86 -15.17
C LYS A 451 -2.00 -24.19 -13.80
N PHE A 452 -1.90 -24.97 -12.71
CA PHE A 452 -2.01 -24.50 -11.33
C PHE A 452 -0.73 -24.69 -10.51
N GLU A 453 0.37 -25.15 -11.11
CA GLU A 453 1.70 -25.21 -10.45
C GLU A 453 2.17 -23.83 -9.94
N TYR A 454 1.65 -22.74 -10.52
CA TYR A 454 1.90 -21.39 -10.03
C TYR A 454 1.38 -21.17 -8.60
N ILE A 455 0.42 -21.96 -8.11
CA ILE A 455 -0.13 -21.84 -6.75
C ILE A 455 0.97 -22.11 -5.72
N GLU A 456 1.87 -23.07 -5.94
CA GLU A 456 3.02 -23.29 -5.05
C GLU A 456 4.01 -22.10 -5.05
N LYS A 457 4.17 -21.45 -6.21
CA LYS A 457 4.99 -20.24 -6.31
C LYS A 457 4.32 -19.07 -5.60
N LEU A 458 3.03 -18.87 -5.81
CA LEU A 458 2.23 -17.86 -5.11
C LEU A 458 2.14 -18.14 -3.61
N GLU A 459 2.08 -19.40 -3.19
CA GLU A 459 2.11 -19.79 -1.78
C GLU A 459 3.47 -19.51 -1.18
N LYS A 460 4.58 -19.84 -1.85
CA LYS A 460 5.91 -19.47 -1.38
C LYS A 460 6.07 -17.95 -1.34
N GLU A 461 5.59 -17.25 -2.35
CA GLU A 461 5.57 -15.79 -2.40
C GLU A 461 4.63 -15.19 -1.33
N GLN A 462 3.51 -15.84 -1.02
CA GLN A 462 2.55 -15.41 0.00
C GLN A 462 3.02 -15.75 1.41
N ILE A 463 3.71 -16.88 1.64
CA ILE A 463 4.44 -17.20 2.88
C ILE A 463 5.58 -16.19 3.06
N LEU A 464 6.26 -15.80 1.97
CA LEU A 464 7.23 -14.71 1.92
C LEU A 464 6.59 -13.30 2.06
N GLN A 465 5.26 -13.16 1.90
CA GLN A 465 4.49 -11.94 2.19
C GLN A 465 3.82 -11.98 3.58
N LYS A 466 3.53 -13.17 4.12
CA LYS A 466 2.72 -13.43 5.33
C LYS A 466 3.46 -13.32 6.65
N ALA A 467 4.76 -13.10 6.64
CA ALA A 467 5.40 -12.71 7.88
C ALA A 467 4.83 -11.38 8.42
N GLY A 468 4.00 -10.63 7.65
CA GLY A 468 3.61 -9.27 8.03
C GLY A 468 4.83 -8.35 8.17
N MET A 469 6.00 -8.85 7.77
CA MET A 469 7.27 -8.22 8.01
C MET A 469 7.57 -7.24 6.89
N LYS A 470 7.62 -5.97 7.24
CA LYS A 470 8.12 -4.88 6.43
C LYS A 470 9.61 -5.11 6.18
N ARG A 471 10.02 -5.14 4.91
CA ARG A 471 11.41 -5.45 4.53
C ARG A 471 12.18 -4.21 4.16
N VAL A 472 13.33 -4.04 4.80
CA VAL A 472 14.28 -2.95 4.56
C VAL A 472 15.61 -3.54 4.12
N LEU A 473 16.13 -3.07 2.99
CA LEU A 473 17.50 -3.32 2.55
C LEU A 473 18.36 -2.11 2.92
N LEU A 474 19.29 -2.30 3.86
CA LEU A 474 20.25 -1.28 4.28
C LEU A 474 21.58 -1.48 3.55
N LEU A 475 21.89 -0.60 2.60
CA LEU A 475 23.17 -0.54 1.91
C LEU A 475 24.19 0.24 2.75
N GLY A 476 24.91 -0.51 3.59
CA GLY A 476 26.10 -0.08 4.29
C GLY A 476 26.15 -0.43 5.78
N SER A 477 27.34 -0.81 6.24
CA SER A 477 27.65 -1.26 7.60
C SER A 477 28.55 -0.27 8.37
N GLY A 478 28.55 1.02 7.99
CA GLY A 478 29.39 2.06 8.60
C GLY A 478 28.87 2.55 9.97
N TYR A 479 29.53 3.53 10.57
CA TYR A 479 29.21 4.04 11.93
C TYR A 479 27.74 4.48 12.13
N VAL A 480 27.10 5.01 11.09
CA VAL A 480 25.72 5.53 11.14
C VAL A 480 24.67 4.41 11.00
N SER A 481 25.05 3.23 10.53
CA SER A 481 24.11 2.12 10.30
C SER A 481 23.52 1.55 11.60
N ARG A 482 24.28 1.59 12.70
CA ARG A 482 23.88 1.03 14.01
C ARG A 482 22.56 1.60 14.54
N PRO A 483 22.40 2.93 14.73
CA PRO A 483 21.12 3.50 15.18
C PRO A 483 19.97 3.28 14.20
N VAL A 484 20.25 3.14 12.89
CA VAL A 484 19.21 2.83 11.90
C VAL A 484 18.65 1.43 12.10
N VAL A 485 19.54 0.44 12.22
CA VAL A 485 19.15 -0.96 12.48
C VAL A 485 18.46 -1.07 13.83
N GLU A 486 19.01 -0.44 14.87
CA GLU A 486 18.43 -0.44 16.22
C GLU A 486 16.99 0.09 16.19
N TYR A 487 16.76 1.29 15.65
CA TYR A 487 15.43 1.91 15.59
C TYR A 487 14.42 1.09 14.76
N LEU A 488 14.85 0.57 13.60
CA LEU A 488 13.95 -0.19 12.72
C LEU A 488 13.59 -1.56 13.29
N THR A 489 14.49 -2.19 14.04
CA THR A 489 14.26 -3.53 14.64
C THR A 489 13.50 -3.48 15.96
N ARG A 490 13.17 -2.29 16.50
CA ARG A 490 12.23 -2.12 17.63
C ARG A 490 10.82 -2.64 17.30
N ASP A 491 10.44 -2.61 16.02
CA ASP A 491 9.21 -3.24 15.54
C ASP A 491 9.51 -4.67 15.08
N GLU A 492 8.94 -5.65 15.77
CA GLU A 492 9.09 -7.07 15.45
C GLU A 492 8.57 -7.42 14.05
N ARG A 493 7.72 -6.56 13.46
CA ARG A 493 7.23 -6.68 12.09
C ARG A 493 8.18 -6.04 11.07
N THR A 494 9.43 -5.74 11.40
CA THR A 494 10.41 -5.19 10.46
C THR A 494 11.64 -6.08 10.36
N GLN A 495 11.99 -6.48 9.13
CA GLN A 495 13.20 -7.24 8.82
C GLN A 495 14.19 -6.35 8.08
N VAL A 496 15.44 -6.29 8.56
CA VAL A 496 16.50 -5.47 7.97
C VAL A 496 17.59 -6.35 7.36
N THR A 497 17.72 -6.32 6.05
CA THR A 497 18.84 -6.94 5.32
C THR A 497 20.00 -5.96 5.24
N ILE A 498 21.13 -6.28 5.85
CA ILE A 498 22.33 -5.44 5.90
C ILE A 498 23.29 -5.87 4.80
N ALA A 499 23.46 -5.01 3.82
CA ALA A 499 24.32 -5.21 2.68
C ALA A 499 25.65 -4.46 2.83
N SER A 500 26.77 -5.16 2.73
CA SER A 500 28.10 -4.55 2.76
C SER A 500 29.07 -5.21 1.78
N VAL A 501 30.08 -4.47 1.34
CA VAL A 501 31.23 -5.01 0.59
C VAL A 501 32.04 -5.96 1.50
N LEU A 502 32.09 -5.66 2.80
CA LEU A 502 32.77 -6.46 3.81
C LEU A 502 31.74 -7.27 4.60
N LEU A 503 31.52 -8.54 4.21
CA LEU A 503 30.53 -9.42 4.85
C LEU A 503 30.68 -9.48 6.37
N ARG A 504 31.93 -9.58 6.85
CA ARG A 504 32.24 -9.63 8.28
C ARG A 504 31.65 -8.45 9.06
N GLN A 505 31.67 -7.24 8.51
CA GLN A 505 31.09 -6.06 9.17
C GLN A 505 29.56 -6.12 9.22
N ALA A 506 28.94 -6.67 8.17
CA ALA A 506 27.49 -6.88 8.15
C ALA A 506 27.08 -7.95 9.17
N GLU A 507 27.85 -9.05 9.29
CA GLU A 507 27.63 -10.11 10.29
C GLU A 507 27.79 -9.60 11.72
N GLU A 508 28.85 -8.85 12.00
CA GLU A 508 29.08 -8.23 13.32
C GLU A 508 27.96 -7.26 13.72
N LEU A 509 27.38 -6.56 12.74
CA LEU A 509 26.24 -5.66 12.97
C LEU A 509 24.93 -6.44 13.16
N ALA A 510 24.67 -7.44 12.31
CA ALA A 510 23.47 -8.27 12.39
C ALA A 510 23.41 -9.07 13.70
N ALA A 511 24.55 -9.58 14.18
CA ALA A 511 24.63 -10.33 15.44
C ALA A 511 24.16 -9.53 16.67
N GLN A 512 24.12 -8.19 16.60
CA GLN A 512 23.70 -7.33 17.71
C GLN A 512 22.18 -7.10 17.79
N TYR A 513 21.43 -7.37 16.72
CA TYR A 513 20.01 -6.98 16.63
C TYR A 513 19.13 -8.10 16.05
N PRO A 514 17.92 -8.31 16.59
CA PRO A 514 16.99 -9.31 16.08
C PRO A 514 16.48 -8.93 14.68
N ASN A 515 15.93 -9.91 13.94
CA ASN A 515 15.33 -9.69 12.63
C ASN A 515 16.25 -9.04 11.58
N THR A 516 17.56 -9.29 11.68
CA THR A 516 18.57 -8.81 10.74
C THR A 516 19.16 -9.95 9.90
N ILE A 517 19.53 -9.66 8.65
CA ILE A 517 20.14 -10.62 7.72
C ILE A 517 21.38 -9.99 7.09
N PRO A 518 22.61 -10.50 7.32
CA PRO A 518 23.81 -9.99 6.67
C PRO A 518 23.96 -10.57 5.25
N VAL A 519 24.29 -9.72 4.28
CA VAL A 519 24.49 -10.09 2.87
C VAL A 519 25.67 -9.33 2.26
N THR A 520 26.41 -9.98 1.36
CA THR A 520 27.45 -9.31 0.55
C THR A 520 26.82 -8.53 -0.60
N LEU A 521 27.27 -7.29 -0.83
CA LEU A 521 26.71 -6.38 -1.85
C LEU A 521 26.61 -6.98 -3.27
N ASP A 522 27.54 -7.88 -3.64
CA ASP A 522 27.59 -8.50 -4.97
C ASP A 522 26.49 -9.54 -5.21
N ASN A 523 25.88 -10.10 -4.16
CA ASN A 523 24.89 -11.17 -4.24
C ASN A 523 23.43 -10.69 -4.10
N ILE A 524 23.17 -9.40 -4.27
CA ILE A 524 21.85 -8.82 -4.01
C ILE A 524 20.97 -8.88 -5.25
N SER A 525 19.87 -9.62 -5.15
CA SER A 525 18.70 -9.44 -6.01
C SER A 525 17.78 -8.42 -5.34
N PHE A 526 17.57 -7.30 -6.01
CA PHE A 526 16.49 -6.38 -5.66
C PHE A 526 15.16 -7.13 -5.90
N LYS A 527 14.21 -7.01 -4.97
CA LYS A 527 12.90 -7.66 -5.07
C LYS A 527 11.81 -6.60 -4.95
N ARG A 528 10.72 -6.77 -5.70
CA ARG A 528 9.53 -5.91 -5.60
C ARG A 528 9.03 -5.88 -4.14
N LYS A 529 8.75 -4.67 -3.60
CA LYS A 529 8.29 -4.36 -2.23
C LYS A 529 9.38 -4.37 -1.12
N GLN A 530 10.55 -3.79 -1.37
CA GLN A 530 11.57 -3.52 -0.33
C GLN A 530 11.89 -2.02 -0.26
N ILE A 531 12.06 -1.45 0.94
CA ILE A 531 12.67 -0.10 1.07
C ILE A 531 14.18 -0.23 1.03
N ILE A 532 14.83 0.54 0.16
CA ILE A 532 16.29 0.56 0.01
C ILE A 532 16.83 1.81 0.70
N LEU A 533 17.43 1.63 1.87
CA LEU A 533 18.17 2.63 2.64
C LEU A 533 19.64 2.65 2.23
N THR A 534 20.13 3.79 1.74
CA THR A 534 21.55 3.89 1.34
C THR A 534 22.30 4.88 2.22
N LEU A 535 23.44 4.43 2.74
CA LEU A 535 24.35 5.27 3.53
C LEU A 535 25.65 5.62 2.79
N PHE A 536 25.72 5.37 1.47
CA PHE A 536 26.87 5.68 0.62
C PHE A 536 26.49 6.49 -0.64
N TYR A 537 27.32 7.45 -1.01
CA TYR A 537 27.06 8.47 -2.04
C TYR A 537 27.22 8.01 -3.51
N LYS A 538 27.89 6.87 -3.79
CA LYS A 538 28.45 6.60 -5.14
C LYS A 538 27.82 5.46 -5.96
N PHE A 539 26.89 4.66 -5.44
CA PHE A 539 26.63 3.32 -6.01
C PHE A 539 25.31 3.09 -6.78
N THR A 540 24.46 4.10 -7.04
CA THR A 540 23.06 3.80 -7.43
C THR A 540 22.45 4.66 -8.55
N LYS A 541 23.22 5.03 -9.57
CA LYS A 541 22.61 5.66 -10.77
C LYS A 541 21.94 4.67 -11.73
N ASP A 542 22.54 3.49 -11.98
CA ASP A 542 22.13 2.68 -13.15
C ASP A 542 21.35 1.39 -12.83
N LYS A 543 21.36 0.89 -11.58
CA LYS A 543 20.77 -0.44 -11.24
C LYS A 543 19.38 -0.42 -10.60
N CYS A 544 18.97 0.67 -9.93
CA CYS A 544 17.70 0.67 -9.18
C CYS A 544 16.48 1.10 -10.02
N ILE A 545 16.67 1.76 -11.17
CA ILE A 545 15.58 2.31 -12.00
C ILE A 545 14.81 1.20 -12.74
N ASN A 546 15.39 0.01 -12.93
CA ASN A 546 14.73 -1.11 -13.60
C ASN A 546 13.74 -1.88 -12.71
N GLU A 547 13.66 -1.60 -11.40
CA GLU A 547 12.80 -2.32 -10.47
C GLU A 547 12.11 -1.36 -9.48
N ASN A 548 10.77 -1.29 -9.52
CA ASN A 548 9.90 -0.39 -8.72
C ASN A 548 10.04 -0.52 -7.18
N SER A 549 11.17 -0.11 -6.60
CA SER A 549 11.44 -0.07 -5.15
C SER A 549 11.83 1.34 -4.71
N PRO A 550 11.37 1.83 -3.53
CA PRO A 550 11.82 3.12 -2.98
C PRO A 550 13.29 3.09 -2.58
N VAL A 551 14.02 4.09 -3.07
CA VAL A 551 15.48 4.22 -3.01
C VAL A 551 15.82 5.59 -2.42
N TYR A 552 16.94 5.66 -1.72
CA TYR A 552 17.74 6.88 -1.50
C TYR A 552 19.03 6.66 -2.31
N PRO A 553 19.59 7.53 -3.19
CA PRO A 553 20.03 8.91 -2.99
C PRO A 553 19.86 9.84 -4.26
N LEU A 554 20.53 11.01 -4.28
CA LEU A 554 20.29 12.25 -5.07
C LEU A 554 20.63 12.27 -6.60
N ASN A 555 19.71 12.81 -7.43
CA ASN A 555 19.88 14.00 -8.31
C ASN A 555 18.61 14.32 -9.14
N LEU A 556 18.43 15.60 -9.50
CA LEU A 556 17.28 16.24 -10.20
C LEU A 556 16.76 15.54 -11.47
N CYS A 557 17.59 14.71 -12.13
CA CYS A 557 17.22 14.00 -13.37
C CYS A 557 16.33 12.76 -13.11
N VAL A 558 16.14 12.38 -11.85
CA VAL A 558 15.40 11.16 -11.42
C VAL A 558 13.94 11.46 -11.04
N CYS A 559 13.56 12.73 -10.83
CA CYS A 559 12.22 13.09 -10.34
C CYS A 559 11.09 12.62 -11.26
N VAL A 560 11.21 12.85 -12.57
CA VAL A 560 10.18 12.49 -13.56
C VAL A 560 9.97 10.97 -13.60
N SER A 561 11.05 10.20 -13.63
CA SER A 561 10.99 8.73 -13.68
C SER A 561 10.51 8.09 -12.37
N ALA A 562 10.79 8.71 -11.21
CA ALA A 562 10.32 8.21 -9.91
C ALA A 562 8.82 8.45 -9.70
N GLU A 563 8.28 9.58 -10.16
CA GLU A 563 6.84 9.86 -10.14
C GLU A 563 6.09 8.92 -11.08
N GLU A 564 6.60 8.69 -12.29
CA GLU A 564 6.06 7.72 -13.26
C GLU A 564 6.07 6.28 -12.73
N ALA A 565 7.12 5.91 -11.97
CA ALA A 565 7.22 4.59 -11.34
C ALA A 565 6.38 4.44 -10.05
N GLY A 566 5.76 5.52 -9.56
CA GLY A 566 4.99 5.53 -8.30
C GLY A 566 5.84 5.36 -7.04
N VAL A 567 7.12 5.72 -7.11
CA VAL A 567 8.13 5.50 -6.06
C VAL A 567 8.36 6.78 -5.25
N THR A 568 8.64 6.63 -3.95
CA THR A 568 9.01 7.75 -3.05
C THR A 568 10.52 7.70 -2.75
N ILE A 569 11.21 8.82 -2.93
CA ILE A 569 12.66 9.00 -2.68
C ILE A 569 12.83 10.15 -1.66
N VAL A 570 13.06 9.86 -0.37
CA VAL A 570 13.21 10.89 0.69
C VAL A 570 14.68 11.24 0.97
N ASN A 571 15.21 12.25 0.31
CA ASN A 571 16.61 12.63 0.47
C ASN A 571 16.84 13.59 1.64
N GLU A 572 18.12 13.81 1.96
CA GLU A 572 18.55 14.80 2.95
C GLU A 572 18.05 14.51 4.37
N MET A 573 17.75 13.26 4.73
CA MET A 573 17.32 12.85 6.08
C MET A 573 18.49 12.56 7.03
N GLY A 574 19.38 13.53 7.25
CA GLY A 574 20.53 13.39 8.16
C GLY A 574 20.59 14.48 9.24
N LEU A 575 21.80 14.90 9.60
CA LEU A 575 22.03 16.04 10.50
C LEU A 575 22.07 17.36 9.72
N ASP A 576 22.97 17.43 8.73
CA ASP A 576 23.24 18.58 7.87
C ASP A 576 23.80 18.04 6.53
N PRO A 577 22.94 17.81 5.51
CA PRO A 577 21.53 18.21 5.45
C PRO A 577 20.57 17.24 6.18
N GLY A 578 19.55 17.79 6.84
CA GLY A 578 18.43 17.11 7.49
C GLY A 578 17.84 17.89 8.65
N ILE A 579 18.30 17.64 9.89
CA ILE A 579 17.79 18.35 11.08
C ILE A 579 17.89 19.87 10.93
N ASP A 580 18.95 20.37 10.28
CA ASP A 580 19.10 21.79 9.95
C ASP A 580 17.92 22.34 9.12
N HIS A 581 17.48 21.61 8.09
CA HIS A 581 16.31 21.94 7.26
C HIS A 581 15.01 21.93 8.06
N MET A 582 14.81 20.88 8.87
CA MET A 582 13.59 20.70 9.64
C MET A 582 13.38 21.83 10.66
N LEU A 583 14.44 22.17 11.41
CA LEU A 583 14.38 23.26 12.40
C LEU A 583 14.27 24.63 11.73
N ALA A 584 14.87 24.82 10.55
CA ALA A 584 14.71 26.04 9.78
C ALA A 584 13.25 26.23 9.35
N MET A 585 12.66 25.20 8.74
CA MET A 585 11.30 25.27 8.21
C MET A 585 10.24 25.38 9.30
N GLU A 586 10.36 24.67 10.42
CA GLU A 586 9.46 24.82 11.58
C GLU A 586 9.39 26.30 12.03
N CYS A 587 10.55 26.97 12.11
CA CYS A 587 10.61 28.38 12.48
C CYS A 587 10.08 29.33 11.40
N ILE A 588 10.41 29.08 10.14
CA ILE A 588 10.03 29.93 9.00
C ILE A 588 8.52 29.84 8.76
N ASP A 589 7.95 28.64 8.79
CA ASP A 589 6.52 28.44 8.56
C ASP A 589 5.69 29.01 9.71
N GLN A 590 6.15 28.87 10.96
CA GLN A 590 5.51 29.52 12.10
C GLN A 590 5.54 31.06 11.95
N ALA A 591 6.69 31.63 11.57
CA ALA A 591 6.80 33.08 11.35
C ALA A 591 5.86 33.57 10.24
N LYS A 592 5.73 32.81 9.14
CA LYS A 592 4.79 33.13 8.06
C LYS A 592 3.33 33.02 8.50
N ALA A 593 2.99 32.00 9.30
CA ALA A 593 1.64 31.84 9.87
C ALA A 593 1.26 33.02 10.78
N ASP A 594 2.23 33.57 11.51
CA ASP A 594 2.06 34.76 12.37
C ASP A 594 2.11 36.09 11.58
N GLY A 595 2.13 36.04 10.24
CA GLY A 595 2.16 37.22 9.36
C GLY A 595 3.50 37.96 9.33
N CYS A 596 4.57 37.35 9.86
CA CYS A 596 5.90 37.94 9.91
C CYS A 596 6.70 37.69 8.62
N THR A 597 7.77 38.47 8.41
CA THR A 597 8.69 38.29 7.27
C THR A 597 10.09 37.92 7.73
N VAL A 598 10.69 36.90 7.11
CA VAL A 598 12.06 36.47 7.41
C VAL A 598 13.07 37.39 6.70
N LYS A 599 13.95 38.03 7.47
CA LYS A 599 14.96 39.00 7.00
C LYS A 599 16.37 38.44 6.95
N SER A 600 16.71 37.49 7.82
CA SER A 600 18.02 36.85 7.82
C SER A 600 17.93 35.39 8.24
N TYR A 601 18.78 34.54 7.67
CA TYR A 601 18.96 33.16 8.07
C TYR A 601 20.46 32.83 8.12
N SER A 602 20.90 32.31 9.26
CA SER A 602 22.24 31.72 9.39
C SER A 602 22.17 30.38 10.08
N SER A 603 22.91 29.39 9.57
CA SER A 603 22.90 28.02 10.08
C SER A 603 24.31 27.47 10.12
N PHE A 604 24.78 27.13 11.32
CA PHE A 604 26.12 26.61 11.54
C PHE A 604 26.07 25.28 12.27
N CYS A 605 26.72 24.27 11.72
CA CYS A 605 26.73 22.91 12.27
C CYS A 605 28.15 22.36 12.38
N GLY A 606 28.45 21.60 13.44
CA GLY A 606 29.73 20.92 13.60
C GLY A 606 29.60 19.64 14.40
N GLY A 607 30.12 18.55 13.85
CA GLY A 607 30.46 17.36 14.61
C GLY A 607 31.91 17.42 15.05
N LEU A 608 32.13 17.42 16.36
CA LEU A 608 33.39 17.71 17.02
C LEU A 608 33.69 16.62 18.06
N PRO A 609 34.94 16.43 18.51
CA PRO A 609 35.17 15.74 19.78
C PRO A 609 34.50 16.53 20.92
N ALA A 610 34.09 15.86 22.00
CA ALA A 610 33.75 16.58 23.21
C ALA A 610 34.98 17.39 23.71
N PRO A 611 34.79 18.54 24.37
CA PRO A 611 35.90 19.45 24.71
C PRO A 611 37.08 18.78 25.40
N GLU A 612 36.81 17.85 26.32
CA GLU A 612 37.81 17.07 27.06
C GLU A 612 38.67 16.14 26.18
N TYR A 613 38.22 15.81 24.96
CA TYR A 613 38.94 14.96 23.98
C TYR A 613 39.43 15.75 22.76
N SER A 614 39.39 17.09 22.83
CA SER A 614 39.82 17.99 21.76
C SER A 614 41.32 18.30 21.78
N ASP A 615 42.10 17.74 22.70
CA ASP A 615 43.53 18.02 22.83
C ASP A 615 44.37 17.28 21.77
N ASN A 616 44.36 17.82 20.56
CA ASN A 616 45.24 17.42 19.48
C ASN A 616 45.53 18.62 18.55
N PRO A 617 46.53 18.54 17.65
CA PRO A 617 46.93 19.67 16.82
C PRO A 617 45.81 20.27 15.95
N LEU A 618 44.83 19.47 15.54
CA LEU A 618 43.66 19.92 14.76
C LEU A 618 42.46 20.28 15.64
N ARG A 619 42.50 19.94 16.93
CA ARG A 619 41.34 19.94 17.84
C ARG A 619 40.14 19.21 17.26
N TYR A 620 40.41 18.14 16.52
CA TYR A 620 39.41 17.41 15.77
C TYR A 620 39.71 15.91 15.80
N LYS A 621 38.65 15.10 15.74
CA LYS A 621 38.72 13.65 15.58
C LYS A 621 37.72 13.22 14.52
N PHE A 622 38.10 12.24 13.72
CA PHE A 622 37.30 11.82 12.57
C PHE A 622 36.26 10.79 12.98
N SER A 623 34.98 11.17 12.88
CA SER A 623 33.82 10.28 13.02
C SER A 623 33.29 9.77 11.66
N TRP A 624 33.91 10.22 10.57
CA TRP A 624 33.64 9.87 9.17
C TRP A 624 34.88 10.12 8.32
N SER A 625 34.87 9.70 7.05
CA SER A 625 36.05 9.71 6.17
C SER A 625 36.78 11.05 6.16
N PRO A 626 38.08 11.10 6.59
CA PRO A 626 38.85 12.34 6.60
C PRO A 626 38.98 13.01 5.24
N TYR A 627 38.92 12.21 4.16
CA TYR A 627 39.06 12.68 2.78
C TYR A 627 38.08 13.83 2.46
N GLY A 628 36.80 13.64 2.81
CA GLY A 628 35.78 14.66 2.55
C GLY A 628 35.92 15.89 3.47
N VAL A 629 36.35 15.71 4.72
CA VAL A 629 36.64 16.83 5.63
C VAL A 629 37.72 17.72 5.04
N LEU A 630 38.81 17.13 4.56
CA LEU A 630 39.96 17.83 3.99
C LEU A 630 39.57 18.51 2.67
N LEU A 631 38.87 17.81 1.77
CA LEU A 631 38.45 18.38 0.49
C LEU A 631 37.49 19.58 0.65
N ASN A 632 36.63 19.55 1.67
CA ASN A 632 35.74 20.67 1.97
C ASN A 632 36.50 21.96 2.33
N THR A 633 37.73 21.87 2.84
CA THR A 633 38.53 23.06 3.21
C THR A 633 39.05 23.85 2.00
N ILE A 634 39.14 23.21 0.83
CA ILE A 634 39.55 23.84 -0.43
C ILE A 634 38.39 24.09 -1.40
N SER A 635 37.17 23.73 -0.99
CA SER A 635 35.97 23.92 -1.79
C SER A 635 35.54 25.40 -1.82
N PRO A 636 34.88 25.86 -2.90
CA PRO A 636 34.35 27.23 -2.95
C PRO A 636 33.15 27.39 -2.01
N ALA A 637 32.87 28.63 -1.63
CA ALA A 637 31.67 28.99 -0.87
C ALA A 637 30.98 30.24 -1.44
N VAL A 638 29.66 30.22 -1.56
CA VAL A 638 28.85 31.35 -2.02
C VAL A 638 27.70 31.57 -1.04
N PHE A 639 27.52 32.79 -0.56
CA PHE A 639 26.46 33.11 0.40
C PHE A 639 26.00 34.56 0.27
N LEU A 640 24.82 34.88 0.83
CA LEU A 640 24.26 36.22 0.84
C LEU A 640 24.50 36.86 2.20
N LYS A 641 25.05 38.06 2.22
CA LYS A 641 25.22 38.86 3.44
C LYS A 641 24.95 40.33 3.12
N ASP A 642 24.05 40.95 3.89
CA ASP A 642 23.67 42.36 3.72
C ASP A 642 23.32 42.74 2.26
N ASN A 643 22.52 41.91 1.59
CA ASN A 643 22.14 42.00 0.17
C ASN A 643 23.30 41.85 -0.85
N GLN A 644 24.50 41.47 -0.41
CA GLN A 644 25.64 41.22 -1.27
C GLN A 644 25.94 39.73 -1.35
N VAL A 645 26.07 39.23 -2.58
CA VAL A 645 26.52 37.86 -2.83
C VAL A 645 28.03 37.82 -2.67
N ILE A 646 28.50 37.13 -1.63
CA ILE A 646 29.91 36.92 -1.35
C ILE A 646 30.31 35.56 -1.92
N SER A 647 31.33 35.54 -2.78
CA SER A 647 31.87 34.33 -3.40
C SER A 647 33.33 34.15 -3.01
N ILE A 648 33.65 33.00 -2.43
CA ILE A 648 34.99 32.59 -2.03
C ILE A 648 35.48 31.52 -3.00
N PRO A 649 36.62 31.74 -3.69
CA PRO A 649 37.13 30.81 -4.68
C PRO A 649 37.66 29.50 -4.05
N PRO A 650 37.77 28.43 -4.83
CA PRO A 650 38.42 27.19 -4.39
C PRO A 650 39.93 27.41 -4.16
N GLY A 651 40.59 26.46 -3.50
CA GLY A 651 42.05 26.50 -3.28
C GLY A 651 42.49 26.98 -1.90
N GLY A 652 41.58 27.04 -0.93
CA GLY A 652 41.90 27.23 0.50
C GLY A 652 41.66 28.62 1.07
N ALA A 653 41.29 29.61 0.23
CA ALA A 653 40.85 30.95 0.67
C ALA A 653 39.71 30.89 1.71
N LEU A 654 38.92 29.81 1.70
CA LEU A 654 37.87 29.54 2.66
C LEU A 654 38.35 29.57 4.12
N MET A 655 39.54 29.04 4.41
CA MET A 655 40.06 28.98 5.77
C MET A 655 40.42 30.37 6.33
N GLU A 656 40.65 31.35 5.46
CA GLU A 656 40.93 32.74 5.82
C GLU A 656 39.65 33.53 6.14
N SER A 657 38.49 33.04 5.69
CA SER A 657 37.16 33.63 5.94
C SER A 657 36.50 33.23 7.27
N THR A 658 37.29 32.65 8.19
CA THR A 658 36.78 32.16 9.48
C THR A 658 36.36 33.28 10.43
N THR A 659 35.30 33.03 11.18
CA THR A 659 34.76 33.96 12.19
C THR A 659 34.66 33.27 13.56
N PRO A 660 34.98 33.96 14.66
CA PRO A 660 34.71 33.45 16.01
C PRO A 660 33.20 33.24 16.23
N MET A 661 32.84 32.18 16.96
CA MET A 661 31.46 31.78 17.20
C MET A 661 31.18 31.69 18.71
N ASP A 662 30.85 32.83 19.32
CA ASP A 662 30.81 32.98 20.78
C ASP A 662 29.40 32.78 21.39
N PHE A 663 28.45 32.21 20.62
CA PHE A 663 27.06 32.03 21.06
C PHE A 663 26.87 30.98 22.17
N LEU A 664 27.90 30.16 22.44
CA LEU A 664 27.98 29.29 23.62
C LEU A 664 29.27 29.63 24.40
N PRO A 665 29.21 30.42 25.48
CA PRO A 665 30.41 30.91 26.19
C PRO A 665 31.36 29.82 26.70
N GLY A 666 30.86 28.60 26.94
CA GLY A 666 31.67 27.46 27.36
C GLY A 666 32.48 26.78 26.25
N PHE A 667 32.28 27.15 24.98
CA PHE A 667 32.97 26.55 23.84
C PHE A 667 33.73 27.61 23.04
N ASN A 668 34.97 27.28 22.67
CA ASN A 668 35.84 28.16 21.88
C ASN A 668 35.74 27.79 20.39
N LEU A 669 34.66 28.19 19.74
CA LEU A 669 34.31 27.80 18.38
C LEU A 669 34.73 28.84 17.33
N GLU A 670 35.03 28.37 16.12
CA GLU A 670 35.17 29.16 14.91
C GLU A 670 34.26 28.58 13.81
N GLY A 671 33.76 29.42 12.91
CA GLY A 671 32.89 29.02 11.82
C GLY A 671 33.34 29.58 10.47
N PHE A 672 33.14 28.79 9.41
CA PHE A 672 33.35 29.19 8.02
C PHE A 672 32.18 28.75 7.15
N PRO A 673 31.84 29.49 6.08
CA PRO A 673 30.72 29.16 5.21
C PRO A 673 30.96 27.87 4.41
N ASN A 674 29.89 27.20 3.97
CA ASN A 674 29.97 25.94 3.23
C ASN A 674 29.20 26.03 1.92
N ARG A 675 29.85 25.58 0.82
CA ARG A 675 29.20 25.37 -0.48
C ARG A 675 28.39 26.61 -0.89
N ASP A 676 27.27 26.41 -1.58
CA ASP A 676 26.42 27.49 -2.04
C ASP A 676 25.15 27.59 -1.18
N SER A 677 25.09 28.63 -0.35
CA SER A 677 23.94 28.94 0.50
C SER A 677 22.81 29.63 -0.27
N THR A 678 23.08 30.26 -1.41
CA THR A 678 22.09 31.05 -2.16
C THR A 678 20.96 30.19 -2.73
N LYS A 679 21.24 28.91 -2.97
CA LYS A 679 20.28 27.90 -3.45
C LYS A 679 19.13 27.62 -2.49
N PHE A 680 19.24 28.00 -1.21
CA PHE A 680 18.20 27.74 -0.20
C PHE A 680 17.14 28.84 -0.11
N ALA A 681 17.30 29.96 -0.81
CA ALA A 681 16.34 31.07 -0.76
C ALA A 681 14.94 30.66 -1.26
N GLU A 682 14.88 29.92 -2.37
CA GLU A 682 13.63 29.46 -2.99
C GLU A 682 13.02 28.26 -2.25
N PRO A 683 13.74 27.16 -1.95
CA PRO A 683 13.19 26.02 -1.22
C PRO A 683 12.61 26.36 0.16
N TYR A 684 13.21 27.33 0.86
CA TYR A 684 12.69 27.81 2.15
C TYR A 684 11.63 28.92 2.01
N GLY A 685 11.45 29.47 0.81
CA GLY A 685 10.55 30.60 0.56
C GLY A 685 10.92 31.85 1.37
N ILE A 686 12.21 32.20 1.38
CA ILE A 686 12.78 33.37 2.10
C ILE A 686 13.57 34.28 1.16
N GLN A 687 13.12 34.45 -0.08
CA GLN A 687 13.77 35.29 -1.10
C GLN A 687 13.90 36.76 -0.69
N SER A 688 13.11 37.21 0.29
CA SER A 688 13.18 38.56 0.87
C SER A 688 14.25 38.74 1.95
N ALA A 689 14.96 37.68 2.32
CA ALA A 689 16.03 37.75 3.30
C ALA A 689 17.28 38.43 2.72
N HIS A 690 17.83 39.40 3.44
CA HIS A 690 19.06 40.10 3.05
C HIS A 690 20.33 39.32 3.46
N THR A 691 20.20 38.24 4.22
CA THR A 691 21.33 37.41 4.67
C THR A 691 20.92 35.96 4.69
N LEU A 692 21.72 35.11 4.04
CA LEU A 692 21.51 33.68 3.91
C LEU A 692 22.89 32.98 3.89
N VAL A 693 23.27 32.39 5.02
CA VAL A 693 24.56 31.72 5.18
C VAL A 693 24.41 30.38 5.88
N ARG A 694 25.03 29.35 5.31
CA ARG A 694 25.25 28.05 5.95
C ARG A 694 26.74 27.83 6.13
N GLY A 695 27.15 27.21 7.23
CA GLY A 695 28.55 27.01 7.52
C GLY A 695 28.86 25.86 8.47
N THR A 696 30.15 25.57 8.58
CA THR A 696 30.71 24.54 9.47
C THR A 696 31.22 25.18 10.75
N LEU A 697 31.00 24.53 11.90
CA LEU A 697 31.66 24.84 13.17
C LEU A 697 32.88 23.94 13.41
N ARG A 698 33.95 24.54 13.93
CA ARG A 698 35.16 23.86 14.42
C ARG A 698 35.62 24.50 15.72
N PHE A 699 36.50 23.80 16.45
CA PHE A 699 37.22 24.47 17.54
C PHE A 699 38.25 25.42 16.97
N LYS A 700 38.44 26.55 17.66
CA LYS A 700 39.37 27.61 17.24
C LYS A 700 40.74 27.03 16.91
N GLY A 701 41.36 27.46 15.80
CA GLY A 701 42.69 27.01 15.38
C GLY A 701 42.71 25.82 14.41
N PHE A 702 41.57 25.18 14.16
CA PHE A 702 41.43 24.17 13.11
C PHE A 702 41.75 24.76 11.73
N SER A 703 41.15 25.90 11.38
CA SER A 703 41.32 26.53 10.08
C SER A 703 42.74 27.04 9.84
N LYS A 704 43.44 27.46 10.90
CA LYS A 704 44.87 27.78 10.82
C LYS A 704 45.71 26.54 10.48
N ALA A 705 45.43 25.41 11.11
CA ALA A 705 46.13 24.15 10.81
C ALA A 705 45.83 23.67 9.38
N MET A 706 44.57 23.76 8.93
CA MET A 706 44.16 23.40 7.56
C MET A 706 44.79 24.31 6.51
N SER A 707 44.87 25.63 6.75
CA SER A 707 45.61 26.54 5.88
C SER A 707 47.08 26.12 5.73
N GLY A 708 47.70 25.63 6.81
CA GLY A 708 49.04 25.01 6.76
C GLY A 708 49.11 23.80 5.83
N PHE A 709 48.14 22.88 5.89
CA PHE A 709 48.09 21.73 4.96
C PHE A 709 47.90 22.14 3.51
N VAL A 710 47.09 23.17 3.24
CA VAL A 710 46.90 23.71 1.88
C VAL A 710 48.21 24.31 1.37
N ARG A 711 48.89 25.14 2.17
CA ARG A 711 50.17 25.78 1.79
C ARG A 711 51.30 24.77 1.57
N LEU A 712 51.28 23.65 2.29
CA LEU A 712 52.22 22.53 2.11
C LEU A 712 51.88 21.64 0.91
N GLY A 713 50.78 21.90 0.18
CA GLY A 713 50.35 21.09 -0.96
C GLY A 713 49.95 19.67 -0.55
N LEU A 714 49.46 19.48 0.68
CA LEU A 714 49.06 18.17 1.20
C LEU A 714 47.60 17.82 0.88
N ILE A 715 46.76 18.82 0.60
CA ILE A 715 45.37 18.63 0.15
C ILE A 715 45.35 18.62 -1.38
N ASP A 716 45.96 17.58 -1.96
CA ASP A 716 46.10 17.39 -3.40
C ASP A 716 45.58 16.02 -3.81
N SER A 717 44.54 16.02 -4.65
CA SER A 717 43.88 14.82 -5.17
C SER A 717 44.54 14.23 -6.41
N GLU A 718 45.50 14.92 -7.01
CA GLU A 718 46.16 14.45 -8.24
C GLU A 718 46.97 13.17 -8.02
N PRO A 719 47.01 12.26 -9.00
CA PRO A 719 47.78 11.02 -8.90
C PRO A 719 49.27 11.28 -8.61
N SER A 720 49.81 10.59 -7.61
CA SER A 720 51.21 10.77 -7.19
C SER A 720 52.03 9.51 -7.48
N PRO A 721 52.95 9.52 -8.48
CA PRO A 721 53.76 8.35 -8.82
C PRO A 721 54.65 7.86 -7.67
N ILE A 722 55.08 8.79 -6.78
CA ILE A 722 55.97 8.50 -5.66
C ILE A 722 55.30 7.74 -4.51
N LEU A 723 53.96 7.64 -4.49
CA LEU A 723 53.17 6.97 -3.44
C LEU A 723 52.56 5.63 -3.88
N GLN A 724 52.81 5.20 -5.12
CA GLN A 724 52.33 3.91 -5.63
C GLN A 724 52.97 2.72 -4.91
N CYS A 725 52.29 1.57 -4.90
CA CYS A 725 52.75 0.34 -4.22
C CYS A 725 54.07 -0.21 -4.79
N THR A 726 54.46 0.22 -5.99
CA THR A 726 55.70 -0.14 -6.68
C THR A 726 56.89 0.78 -6.35
N SER A 727 56.67 1.87 -5.62
CA SER A 727 57.69 2.88 -5.28
C SER A 727 58.34 2.61 -3.91
N SER A 728 59.57 3.07 -3.71
CA SER A 728 60.27 2.92 -2.43
C SER A 728 59.58 3.74 -1.31
N PRO A 729 59.59 3.28 -0.04
CA PRO A 729 58.98 4.01 1.07
C PRO A 729 59.53 5.44 1.23
N VAL A 730 58.64 6.41 1.36
CA VAL A 730 58.96 7.84 1.53
C VAL A 730 58.54 8.29 2.93
N SER A 731 59.29 9.19 3.57
CA SER A 731 58.90 9.79 4.86
C SER A 731 58.06 11.05 4.68
N TRP A 732 57.17 11.35 5.64
CA TRP A 732 56.34 12.56 5.64
C TRP A 732 57.17 13.84 5.48
N VAL A 733 58.35 13.88 6.11
CA VAL A 733 59.30 14.98 6.02
C VAL A 733 59.80 15.16 4.58
N ARG A 734 60.14 14.08 3.88
CA ARG A 734 60.58 14.14 2.48
C ARG A 734 59.45 14.54 1.53
N THR A 735 58.23 14.06 1.76
CA THR A 735 57.04 14.43 0.96
C THR A 735 56.66 15.91 1.13
N CYS A 736 56.77 16.44 2.36
CA CYS A 736 56.55 17.86 2.64
C CYS A 736 57.69 18.72 2.06
N ILE A 737 58.96 18.35 2.25
CA ILE A 737 60.13 19.11 1.76
C ILE A 737 60.18 19.18 0.23
N LEU A 738 59.83 18.09 -0.48
CA LEU A 738 59.78 18.10 -1.94
C LEU A 738 58.74 19.08 -2.52
N ARG A 739 57.75 19.50 -1.72
CA ARG A 739 56.68 20.43 -2.12
C ARG A 739 56.76 21.81 -1.44
N ALA A 740 57.52 21.93 -0.35
CA ALA A 740 57.63 23.15 0.47
C ALA A 740 58.66 24.18 -0.06
N PHE A 741 59.23 24.01 -1.25
CA PHE A 741 60.27 24.91 -1.77
C PHE A 741 59.80 26.36 -2.05
N GLU A 742 58.51 26.68 -1.92
CA GLU A 742 57.99 28.01 -2.30
C GLU A 742 57.26 28.82 -1.20
N HIS A 743 56.96 28.26 -0.01
CA HIS A 743 56.13 28.99 0.99
C HIS A 743 56.60 28.87 2.46
N PHE A 744 56.80 30.03 3.11
CA PHE A 744 57.09 30.16 4.55
C PHE A 744 55.83 29.83 5.38
N LEU A 745 55.93 28.85 6.29
CA LEU A 745 54.95 28.63 7.36
C LEU A 745 55.34 29.39 8.63
N ASP A 746 54.34 29.75 9.43
CA ASP A 746 54.53 30.23 10.81
C ASP A 746 55.15 29.11 11.66
N GLU A 747 56.24 29.43 12.38
CA GLU A 747 57.02 28.51 13.21
C GLU A 747 56.16 27.78 14.26
N GLN A 748 55.12 28.42 14.80
CA GLN A 748 54.19 27.79 15.73
C GLN A 748 53.26 26.77 15.06
N ILE A 749 52.83 27.04 13.83
CA ILE A 749 51.97 26.13 13.07
C ILE A 749 52.80 24.93 12.62
N GLU A 750 54.01 25.16 12.13
CA GLU A 750 54.92 24.09 11.73
C GLU A 750 55.24 23.14 12.88
N LYS A 751 55.55 23.69 14.07
CA LYS A 751 55.80 22.88 15.28
C LYS A 751 54.59 22.02 15.68
N LYS A 752 53.37 22.53 15.55
CA LYS A 752 52.13 21.78 15.82
C LYS A 752 51.86 20.71 14.78
N LEU A 753 52.03 21.01 13.49
CA LEU A 753 51.82 20.04 12.42
C LEU A 753 52.85 18.90 12.48
N ARG A 754 54.09 19.18 12.92
CA ARG A 754 55.12 18.16 13.14
C ARG A 754 54.71 17.10 14.17
N GLN A 755 53.84 17.41 15.12
CA GLN A 755 53.29 16.43 16.07
C GLN A 755 52.37 15.39 15.42
N LEU A 756 51.85 15.68 14.22
CA LEU A 756 51.01 14.76 13.44
C LEU A 756 51.83 13.75 12.64
N TRP A 757 53.12 13.99 12.41
CA TRP A 757 53.99 13.09 11.64
C TRP A 757 54.63 12.04 12.55
N ASP A 758 54.68 10.81 12.06
CA ASP A 758 55.39 9.71 12.72
C ASP A 758 56.71 9.42 11.98
N GLU A 759 57.63 8.69 12.61
CA GLU A 759 58.87 8.21 11.97
C GLU A 759 58.61 7.10 10.93
N PHE A 760 57.39 6.57 10.90
CA PHE A 760 56.95 5.54 9.95
C PHE A 760 56.77 6.10 8.52
N PRO A 761 56.95 5.25 7.49
CA PRO A 761 56.80 5.66 6.09
C PRO A 761 55.35 6.05 5.75
N VAL A 762 55.19 6.96 4.78
CA VAL A 762 53.90 7.39 4.25
C VAL A 762 53.15 6.20 3.66
N PRO A 763 51.87 5.98 4.01
CA PRO A 763 51.10 4.87 3.48
C PRO A 763 50.90 4.99 1.96
N HIS A 764 51.06 3.88 1.24
CA HIS A 764 50.82 3.84 -0.20
C HIS A 764 49.37 4.22 -0.54
N ALA A 765 49.20 5.12 -1.50
CA ALA A 765 47.91 5.61 -1.96
C ALA A 765 48.02 6.26 -3.34
N ASP A 766 46.88 6.46 -4.00
CA ASP A 766 46.83 7.00 -5.36
C ASP A 766 47.20 8.50 -5.42
N SER A 767 46.95 9.25 -4.34
CA SER A 767 47.25 10.69 -4.23
C SER A 767 47.76 11.06 -2.84
N VAL A 768 48.34 12.27 -2.73
CA VAL A 768 48.84 12.81 -1.46
C VAL A 768 47.71 12.97 -0.44
N LEU A 769 46.55 13.46 -0.89
CA LEU A 769 45.36 13.55 -0.05
C LEU A 769 44.87 12.19 0.45
N ALA A 770 44.93 11.14 -0.40
CA ALA A 770 44.56 9.79 0.00
C ALA A 770 45.54 9.19 1.02
N ALA A 771 46.84 9.43 0.87
CA ALA A 771 47.84 9.03 1.86
C ALA A 771 47.67 9.77 3.19
N LEU A 772 47.43 11.10 3.13
CA LEU A 772 47.16 11.92 4.32
C LEU A 772 45.90 11.46 5.05
N THR A 773 44.85 11.12 4.28
CA THR A 773 43.61 10.58 4.83
C THR A 773 43.87 9.31 5.65
N LYS A 774 44.57 8.32 5.08
CA LYS A 774 44.89 7.05 5.77
C LYS A 774 45.68 7.30 7.06
N HIS A 775 46.63 8.22 7.02
CA HIS A 775 47.46 8.57 8.17
C HIS A 775 46.66 9.25 9.29
N LEU A 776 45.86 10.26 8.94
CA LEU A 776 45.04 10.99 9.91
C LEU A 776 43.89 10.13 10.47
N GLU A 777 43.35 9.21 9.68
CA GLU A 777 42.34 8.24 10.14
C GLU A 777 42.89 7.35 11.25
N ALA A 778 44.11 6.83 11.08
CA ALA A 778 44.77 6.01 12.10
C ALA A 778 45.05 6.81 13.38
N LYS A 779 45.52 8.06 13.24
CA LYS A 779 46.02 8.86 14.37
C LYS A 779 44.94 9.64 15.14
N LEU A 780 43.90 10.10 14.46
CA LEU A 780 42.86 10.99 15.00
C LEU A 780 41.48 10.34 14.98
N SER A 781 41.43 9.02 15.10
CA SER A 781 40.19 8.28 15.40
C SER A 781 39.80 8.43 16.87
N PHE A 782 38.53 8.18 17.17
CA PHE A 782 38.05 8.14 18.55
C PHE A 782 38.52 6.86 19.24
N GLY A 783 39.15 7.00 20.41
CA GLY A 783 39.55 5.92 21.29
C GLY A 783 38.39 5.35 22.10
N LYS A 784 38.65 4.24 22.79
CA LYS A 784 37.63 3.58 23.63
C LYS A 784 37.20 4.49 24.78
N GLY A 785 35.91 4.77 24.88
CA GLY A 785 35.30 5.59 25.93
C GLY A 785 35.36 7.10 25.68
N GLU A 786 35.99 7.54 24.59
CA GLU A 786 35.90 8.93 24.15
C GLU A 786 34.55 9.20 23.49
N ARG A 787 34.06 10.44 23.60
CA ARG A 787 32.78 10.85 23.04
C ARG A 787 32.91 12.04 22.10
N ASP A 788 32.07 12.05 21.08
CA ASP A 788 31.88 13.18 20.18
C ASP A 788 30.77 14.11 20.69
N MET A 789 30.58 15.20 19.96
CA MET A 789 29.61 16.24 20.23
C MET A 789 29.11 16.83 18.91
N ILE A 790 27.80 17.03 18.80
CA ILE A 790 27.19 17.83 17.73
C ILE A 790 26.78 19.17 18.32
N VAL A 791 27.10 20.25 17.61
CA VAL A 791 26.55 21.58 17.84
C VAL A 791 25.93 22.05 16.53
N LEU A 792 24.64 22.38 16.57
CA LEU A 792 23.92 23.00 15.47
C LEU A 792 23.23 24.26 16.00
N ARG A 793 23.35 25.34 15.23
CA ARG A 793 22.78 26.65 15.56
C ARG A 793 22.12 27.25 14.32
N ASN A 794 20.81 27.49 14.39
CA ASN A 794 20.05 28.27 13.43
C ASN A 794 19.66 29.60 14.06
N ASP A 795 19.99 30.71 13.40
CA ASP A 795 19.50 32.03 13.76
C ASP A 795 18.62 32.57 12.63
N VAL A 796 17.36 32.86 12.96
CA VAL A 796 16.33 33.35 12.04
C VAL A 796 15.90 34.74 12.48
N GLY A 797 16.19 35.75 11.66
CA GLY A 797 15.74 37.13 11.87
C GLY A 797 14.34 37.32 11.28
N ILE A 798 13.38 37.67 12.14
CA ILE A 798 11.96 37.75 11.84
C ILE A 798 11.49 39.19 12.11
N ARG A 799 10.89 39.83 11.10
CA ARG A 799 10.27 41.14 11.22
C ARG A 799 8.76 40.96 11.45
N HIS A 800 8.30 41.39 12.61
CA HIS A 800 6.88 41.38 12.99
C HIS A 800 6.08 42.45 12.23
N PRO A 801 4.75 42.28 12.07
CA PRO A 801 3.89 43.31 11.47
C PRO A 801 3.98 44.67 12.17
N GLY A 802 4.21 44.67 13.49
CA GLY A 802 4.40 45.88 14.30
C GLY A 802 5.76 46.58 14.11
N GLY A 803 6.65 46.04 13.28
CA GLY A 803 7.95 46.63 12.96
C GLY A 803 9.12 46.13 13.82
N GLU A 804 8.88 45.40 14.91
CA GLU A 804 9.93 44.84 15.78
C GLU A 804 10.77 43.77 15.05
N LEU A 805 12.08 43.75 15.29
CA LEU A 805 12.98 42.70 14.78
C LEU A 805 13.29 41.69 15.87
N GLU A 806 12.77 40.49 15.72
CA GLU A 806 13.11 39.35 16.58
C GLU A 806 14.21 38.53 15.90
N THR A 807 15.24 38.12 16.64
CA THR A 807 16.13 37.04 16.21
C THR A 807 15.82 35.81 17.04
N LYS A 808 15.33 34.77 16.39
CA LYS A 808 15.05 33.47 16.99
C LYS A 808 16.26 32.56 16.84
N HIS A 809 16.66 32.00 17.97
CA HIS A 809 17.92 31.31 18.20
C HIS A 809 17.62 29.85 18.53
N ILE A 810 17.85 28.95 17.59
CA ILE A 810 17.52 27.53 17.72
C ILE A 810 18.82 26.73 17.79
N SER A 811 19.00 25.99 18.87
CA SER A 811 20.23 25.25 19.14
C SER A 811 19.97 23.79 19.49
N LEU A 812 20.79 22.93 18.92
CA LEU A 812 20.91 21.52 19.25
C LEU A 812 22.34 21.25 19.70
N VAL A 813 22.48 20.72 20.92
CA VAL A 813 23.76 20.25 21.45
C VAL A 813 23.58 18.82 21.92
N VAL A 814 24.34 17.89 21.34
CA VAL A 814 24.22 16.46 21.61
C VAL A 814 25.61 15.91 21.90
N HIS A 815 25.75 15.15 22.99
CA HIS A 815 26.97 14.42 23.30
C HIS A 815 26.80 12.93 22.99
N GLY A 816 27.86 12.30 22.49
CA GLY A 816 27.93 10.87 22.31
C GLY A 816 27.84 10.15 23.65
N ASP A 817 27.22 8.98 23.64
CA ASP A 817 27.20 8.08 24.80
C ASP A 817 28.43 7.17 24.77
N PRO A 818 29.33 7.21 25.76
CA PRO A 818 30.51 6.35 25.84
C PRO A 818 30.20 4.84 25.78
N LYS A 819 28.99 4.43 26.18
CA LYS A 819 28.51 3.03 26.13
C LYS A 819 27.48 2.79 25.02
N GLY A 820 27.08 3.83 24.29
CA GLY A 820 26.03 3.79 23.30
C GLY A 820 26.50 4.32 21.94
N PHE A 821 25.63 5.09 21.29
CA PHE A 821 25.92 5.70 19.99
C PHE A 821 26.60 7.07 20.13
N SER A 822 27.49 7.37 19.18
CA SER A 822 28.06 8.71 19.02
C SER A 822 26.97 9.71 18.66
N ALA A 823 27.16 10.99 19.02
CA ALA A 823 26.24 12.07 18.69
C ALA A 823 26.01 12.12 17.17
N MET A 824 27.07 12.03 16.37
CA MET A 824 26.98 11.98 14.91
C MET A 824 26.13 10.81 14.41
N ALA A 825 26.33 9.61 14.94
CA ALA A 825 25.55 8.45 14.54
C ALA A 825 24.06 8.64 14.88
N LYS A 826 23.74 9.15 16.09
CA LYS A 826 22.35 9.44 16.49
C LYS A 826 21.69 10.47 15.58
N THR A 827 22.35 11.61 15.37
CA THR A 827 21.77 12.74 14.63
C THR A 827 21.68 12.53 13.12
N VAL A 828 22.36 11.52 12.56
CA VAL A 828 22.21 11.14 11.14
C VAL A 828 21.33 9.90 11.01
N GLY A 829 21.49 8.92 11.89
CA GLY A 829 20.80 7.64 11.82
C GLY A 829 19.33 7.72 12.20
N TYR A 830 18.98 8.41 13.29
CA TYR A 830 17.57 8.51 13.71
C TYR A 830 16.68 9.22 12.68
N PRO A 831 17.05 10.38 12.10
CA PRO A 831 16.24 11.00 11.06
C PRO A 831 15.98 10.07 9.86
N ALA A 832 17.02 9.36 9.40
CA ALA A 832 16.89 8.40 8.30
C ALA A 832 15.99 7.20 8.67
N ALA A 833 16.12 6.68 9.89
CA ALA A 833 15.33 5.55 10.38
C ALA A 833 13.85 5.93 10.58
N ILE A 834 13.59 7.13 11.11
CA ILE A 834 12.24 7.67 11.27
C ILE A 834 11.59 7.89 9.91
N ALA A 835 12.29 8.51 8.95
CA ALA A 835 11.76 8.64 7.59
C ALA A 835 11.46 7.29 6.96
N ALA A 836 12.35 6.31 7.08
CA ALA A 836 12.11 4.97 6.56
C ALA A 836 10.88 4.31 7.19
N ARG A 837 10.68 4.46 8.50
CA ARG A 837 9.47 4.02 9.21
C ARG A 837 8.23 4.71 8.67
N MET A 838 8.25 6.03 8.51
CA MET A 838 7.12 6.79 7.98
C MET A 838 6.75 6.38 6.55
N VAL A 839 7.73 6.04 5.70
CA VAL A 839 7.46 5.48 4.36
C VAL A 839 6.87 4.06 4.47
N LEU A 840 7.41 3.21 5.36
CA LEU A 840 6.91 1.85 5.62
C LEU A 840 5.46 1.84 6.15
N ASP A 841 5.09 2.85 6.92
CA ASP A 841 3.78 2.98 7.56
C ASP A 841 2.78 3.75 6.67
N GLY A 842 3.23 4.30 5.55
CA GLY A 842 2.40 5.04 4.61
C GLY A 842 2.04 6.46 5.09
N GLU A 843 2.81 6.99 6.05
CA GLU A 843 2.67 8.37 6.55
C GLU A 843 3.17 9.38 5.51
N ILE A 844 4.29 9.09 4.83
CA ILE A 844 4.77 9.88 3.69
C ILE A 844 4.09 9.36 2.42
N LYS A 845 3.08 10.09 1.96
CA LYS A 845 2.26 9.72 0.79
C LYS A 845 2.80 10.28 -0.52
N THR A 846 3.57 11.37 -0.46
CA THR A 846 4.14 12.06 -1.62
C THR A 846 5.05 11.13 -2.43
N LYS A 847 4.87 11.13 -3.75
CA LYS A 847 5.66 10.36 -4.73
C LYS A 847 6.70 11.28 -5.37
N GLY A 848 7.75 10.67 -5.94
CA GLY A 848 8.90 11.41 -6.45
C GLY A 848 9.92 11.76 -5.36
N LEU A 849 10.64 12.86 -5.58
CA LEU A 849 11.68 13.34 -4.67
C LEU A 849 11.06 14.13 -3.51
N VAL A 850 11.22 13.61 -2.31
CA VAL A 850 10.79 14.22 -1.05
C VAL A 850 12.04 14.70 -0.29
N VAL A 851 11.95 15.88 0.33
CA VAL A 851 12.99 16.47 1.17
C VAL A 851 12.38 16.93 2.51
N PRO A 852 13.14 17.01 3.61
CA PRO A 852 12.66 17.40 4.94
C PRO A 852 12.35 18.90 5.08
N MET A 853 11.91 19.54 4.00
CA MET A 853 11.41 20.92 4.00
C MET A 853 9.88 20.97 3.97
N MET A 854 9.22 19.84 3.67
CA MET A 854 7.76 19.73 3.65
C MET A 854 7.22 19.52 5.06
N LYS A 855 6.15 20.24 5.43
CA LYS A 855 5.52 20.18 6.76
C LYS A 855 5.08 18.77 7.16
N GLU A 856 4.54 18.00 6.22
CA GLU A 856 4.15 16.59 6.43
C GLU A 856 5.33 15.67 6.80
N VAL A 857 6.58 16.09 6.52
CA VAL A 857 7.79 15.34 6.84
C VAL A 857 8.43 15.88 8.12
N TYR A 858 8.71 17.18 8.20
CA TYR A 858 9.53 17.71 9.30
C TYR A 858 8.80 17.70 10.66
N GLU A 859 7.48 17.93 10.72
CA GLU A 859 6.76 17.97 12.00
C GLU A 859 6.76 16.61 12.72
N PRO A 860 6.37 15.50 12.06
CA PRO A 860 6.42 14.18 12.71
C PRO A 860 7.86 13.76 13.04
N VAL A 861 8.82 14.07 12.17
CA VAL A 861 10.22 13.70 12.39
C VAL A 861 10.80 14.46 13.60
N LEU A 862 10.63 15.78 13.69
CA LEU A 862 11.12 16.56 14.84
C LEU A 862 10.48 16.10 16.15
N THR A 863 9.20 15.70 16.11
CA THR A 863 8.50 15.16 17.28
C THR A 863 9.14 13.86 17.76
N ARG A 864 9.35 12.90 16.85
CA ARG A 864 10.00 11.61 17.16
C ARG A 864 11.47 11.77 17.56
N LEU A 865 12.20 12.73 16.98
CA LEU A 865 13.58 13.02 17.39
C LEU A 865 13.66 13.52 18.84
N LYS A 866 12.66 14.30 19.31
CA LYS A 866 12.57 14.70 20.73
C LYS A 866 12.36 13.50 21.65
N GLU A 867 11.56 12.50 21.22
CA GLU A 867 11.34 11.24 21.95
C GLU A 867 12.63 10.41 22.07
N GLU A 868 13.50 10.45 21.05
CA GLU A 868 14.85 9.84 21.09
C GLU A 868 15.87 10.65 21.93
N GLY A 869 15.42 11.72 22.60
CA GLY A 869 16.24 12.56 23.48
C GLY A 869 17.06 13.63 22.76
N LEU A 870 16.79 13.93 21.49
CA LEU A 870 17.39 15.05 20.78
C LEU A 870 16.59 16.33 21.09
N ILE A 871 17.04 17.07 22.10
CA ILE A 871 16.35 18.26 22.61
C ILE A 871 16.83 19.49 21.84
N PHE A 872 15.87 20.21 21.25
CA PHE A 872 16.10 21.50 20.60
C PHE A 872 15.73 22.63 21.57
N THR A 873 16.62 23.61 21.73
CA THR A 873 16.38 24.78 22.56
C THR A 873 16.14 25.99 21.68
N SER A 874 15.05 26.72 21.94
CA SER A 874 14.74 27.97 21.25
C SER A 874 14.79 29.13 22.25
N LYS A 875 15.47 30.21 21.86
CA LYS A 875 15.49 31.49 22.57
C LYS A 875 15.17 32.59 21.58
N SER A 876 14.67 33.72 22.06
CA SER A 876 14.39 34.88 21.22
C SER A 876 15.05 36.12 21.80
N SER A 877 15.64 36.94 20.93
CA SER A 877 16.12 38.27 21.27
C SER A 877 15.40 39.32 20.43
N LEU A 878 14.79 40.30 21.07
CA LEU A 878 14.11 41.41 20.39
C LEU A 878 15.05 42.61 20.30
N GLN A 879 15.17 43.16 19.10
CA GLN A 879 15.77 44.47 18.86
C GLN A 879 14.64 45.43 18.46
N LYS A 880 14.55 46.55 19.18
CA LYS A 880 13.61 47.63 18.86
C LYS A 880 14.02 48.36 17.60
#